data_AF-A0A3Q9C059-F1
#
_entry.id   AF-A0A3Q9C059-F1
#
_cell.length_a   1.000
_cell.length_b   1.000
_cell.length_c   1.000
_cell.angle_alpha   90.00
_cell.angle_beta   90.00
_cell.angle_gamma   90.00
#
_symmetry.space_group_name_H-M   'P 1'
#
loop_
_entity.id
_entity.type
_entity.pdbx_description
1 polymer ?
#
loop_
_entity_poly.entity_id
_entity_poly.type
_entity_poly.pdbx_seq_one_letter_code
_entity_poly.pdbx_strand_id
1 'polypeptide(L)'
;MPNSLVPHWEAAYARALQQHALDGSERDVLALTLALVAGEDGTAIEDISLWSVRYRLGDTQKLRQTLADLLPGPLDHVATTVADARKESTRIRIDALVDEHGNFTGSPDLEDVFTHEIEAVIRDRGAFAAPAPLEGRIWRRWAALQAPHGTPFEDTLTSEELTAHDAMGRDGGYVASGKTVFEHSVQRLIQFLDRLLLPASGAPPLYCEVLVTGGVHKGRSGRLNAVTWSVDDEQRACSEPPASFTISFDDRYGRANIAPADVMPLPQWDRHFTVVYAGQPMPMDWGACVLLAGPEPEASWQHSVITVLKDGWQEADRLVVLVPHQPDGQMPSDEQEQWLRDAYAWADEIISTRAPVPGPGALHEPAPVFDLEGASDRLILQVATPDEVTRRWAGQRAVPVASTPADAAAAVLKRLDRGRPRQGGERQVRLPVVRNFGYHQWRDALRQAGRLLDAATIDWAPEDPCRPGEASWWAITAQVRHPDDLVTEELVVGRGDVLSLIAFRRHPVWTDSEVVLLRHTLSLGAPPPITAPTRFPLRLPTADFANPFQNSEEHQDQGVLAVARELGLVIDRARLRSLDNRPETALLAAQRRTCYLELTDDECEELKARHEACDGTAAAGAVQVHRVADLLSSRLPGDALVDWATLGVIMRAVVPTT
;
A
#
# COMPACT_ATOMS: atom_id res chain seq x y z
N MET A 1 57.43 -7.10 0.61
CA MET A 1 56.22 -7.21 -0.22
C MET A 1 55.45 -5.90 -0.07
N PRO A 2 54.83 -5.32 -1.13
CA PRO A 2 55.09 -5.62 -2.54
C PRO A 2 54.91 -4.44 -3.54
N ASN A 3 55.79 -4.37 -4.54
CA ASN A 3 55.51 -3.76 -5.85
C ASN A 3 54.61 -4.68 -6.74
N SER A 4 53.81 -5.59 -6.15
CA SER A 4 53.17 -6.70 -6.88
C SER A 4 51.79 -6.38 -7.44
N LEU A 5 51.12 -5.31 -7.02
CA LEU A 5 49.81 -4.96 -7.59
C LEU A 5 49.92 -4.21 -8.91
N VAL A 6 51.00 -3.42 -9.10
CA VAL A 6 51.20 -2.57 -10.28
C VAL A 6 51.16 -3.37 -11.59
N PRO A 7 51.81 -4.55 -11.71
CA PRO A 7 51.73 -5.37 -12.92
C PRO A 7 50.33 -5.86 -13.27
N HIS A 8 49.43 -5.97 -12.29
CA HIS A 8 48.07 -6.49 -12.48
C HIS A 8 47.03 -5.37 -12.68
N TRP A 9 47.35 -4.13 -12.31
CA TRP A 9 46.40 -3.01 -12.32
C TRP A 9 45.82 -2.72 -13.70
N GLU A 10 46.65 -2.62 -14.73
CA GLU A 10 46.19 -2.27 -16.09
C GLU A 10 45.21 -3.31 -16.63
N ALA A 11 45.53 -4.60 -16.46
CA ALA A 11 44.66 -5.70 -16.86
C ALA A 11 43.37 -5.73 -16.03
N ALA A 12 43.46 -5.54 -14.71
CA ALA A 12 42.32 -5.49 -13.81
C ALA A 12 41.35 -4.35 -14.16
N TYR A 13 41.89 -3.17 -14.44
CA TYR A 13 41.11 -1.99 -14.80
C TYR A 13 40.48 -2.13 -16.18
N ALA A 14 41.23 -2.65 -17.16
CA ALA A 14 40.67 -2.98 -18.48
C ALA A 14 39.50 -3.97 -18.38
N ARG A 15 39.60 -4.98 -17.51
CA ARG A 15 38.51 -5.93 -17.24
C ARG A 15 37.32 -5.25 -16.55
N ALA A 16 37.55 -4.37 -15.57
CA ALA A 16 36.48 -3.63 -14.91
C ALA A 16 35.74 -2.69 -15.88
N LEU A 17 36.43 -2.09 -16.85
CA LEU A 17 35.83 -1.23 -17.89
C LEU A 17 34.85 -1.96 -18.82
N GLN A 18 34.98 -3.28 -18.95
CA GLN A 18 34.03 -4.11 -19.70
C GLN A 18 32.65 -4.19 -19.01
N GLN A 19 32.56 -3.84 -17.71
CA GLN A 19 31.32 -3.78 -16.96
C GLN A 19 30.65 -2.41 -17.11
N HIS A 20 30.00 -2.20 -18.24
CA HIS A 20 29.38 -0.91 -18.59
C HIS A 20 28.30 -0.45 -17.60
N ALA A 21 27.66 -1.37 -16.88
CA ALA A 21 26.64 -1.09 -15.88
C ALA A 21 27.17 -0.50 -14.57
N LEU A 22 28.49 -0.57 -14.33
CA LEU A 22 29.13 -0.01 -13.14
C LEU A 22 29.48 1.46 -13.34
N ASP A 23 29.37 2.27 -12.30
CA ASP A 23 29.90 3.63 -12.26
C ASP A 23 31.42 3.65 -12.09
N GLY A 24 32.04 4.83 -12.21
CA GLY A 24 33.50 4.97 -12.12
C GLY A 24 34.07 4.46 -10.80
N SER A 25 33.34 4.65 -9.68
CA SER A 25 33.81 4.24 -8.36
C SER A 25 33.66 2.73 -8.15
N GLU A 26 32.58 2.14 -8.61
CA GLU A 26 32.38 0.68 -8.56
C GLU A 26 33.40 -0.04 -9.45
N ARG A 27 33.73 0.53 -10.62
CA ARG A 27 34.77 -0.01 -11.51
C ARG A 27 36.15 0.01 -10.89
N ASP A 28 36.55 1.10 -10.21
CA ASP A 28 37.87 1.09 -9.60
C ASP A 28 37.91 0.14 -8.39
N VAL A 29 36.84 0.01 -7.59
CA VAL A 29 36.77 -1.01 -6.51
C VAL A 29 36.86 -2.42 -7.10
N LEU A 30 36.17 -2.70 -8.21
CA LEU A 30 36.26 -3.96 -8.93
C LEU A 30 37.69 -4.23 -9.41
N ALA A 31 38.34 -3.23 -10.04
CA ALA A 31 39.71 -3.33 -10.51
C ALA A 31 40.71 -3.57 -9.37
N LEU A 32 40.58 -2.84 -8.26
CA LEU A 32 41.42 -3.03 -7.06
C LEU A 32 41.28 -4.44 -6.52
N THR A 33 40.04 -4.93 -6.42
CA THR A 33 39.76 -6.27 -5.92
C THR A 33 40.31 -7.35 -6.85
N LEU A 34 40.16 -7.18 -8.18
CA LEU A 34 40.73 -8.09 -9.18
C LEU A 34 42.26 -8.13 -9.12
N ALA A 35 42.92 -6.96 -9.04
CA ALA A 35 44.37 -6.89 -8.93
C ALA A 35 44.89 -7.54 -7.64
N LEU A 36 44.16 -7.37 -6.53
CA LEU A 36 44.46 -7.99 -5.24
C LEU A 36 44.37 -9.51 -5.31
N VAL A 37 43.29 -10.05 -5.88
CA VAL A 37 43.11 -11.49 -6.08
C VAL A 37 44.21 -12.05 -7.01
N ALA A 38 44.54 -11.36 -8.10
CA ALA A 38 45.63 -11.78 -8.99
C ALA A 38 46.99 -11.83 -8.28
N GLY A 39 47.29 -10.80 -7.48
CA GLY A 39 48.56 -10.67 -6.78
C GLY A 39 48.74 -11.68 -5.64
N GLU A 40 47.66 -12.06 -4.96
CA GLU A 40 47.69 -13.06 -3.89
C GLU A 40 47.70 -14.49 -4.44
N ASP A 41 46.85 -14.77 -5.42
CA ASP A 41 46.63 -16.15 -5.90
C ASP A 41 47.53 -16.50 -7.10
N GLY A 42 48.27 -15.54 -7.65
CA GLY A 42 49.07 -15.70 -8.87
C GLY A 42 48.24 -16.04 -10.12
N THR A 43 46.94 -15.75 -10.08
CA THR A 43 45.98 -16.07 -11.14
C THR A 43 45.93 -14.93 -12.17
N ALA A 44 45.85 -15.27 -13.46
CA ALA A 44 45.67 -14.28 -14.52
C ALA A 44 44.33 -13.55 -14.32
N ILE A 45 44.30 -12.23 -14.60
CA ILE A 45 43.12 -11.39 -14.32
C ILE A 45 41.87 -11.93 -15.01
N GLU A 46 42.01 -12.53 -16.17
CA GLU A 46 40.96 -13.05 -17.04
C GLU A 46 40.31 -14.29 -16.43
N ASP A 47 41.09 -15.07 -15.68
CA ASP A 47 40.68 -16.34 -15.08
C ASP A 47 40.04 -16.15 -13.69
N ILE A 48 40.18 -14.97 -13.09
CA ILE A 48 39.57 -14.66 -11.80
C ILE A 48 38.05 -14.66 -11.95
N SER A 49 37.34 -15.49 -11.23
CA SER A 49 35.87 -15.48 -11.30
C SER A 49 35.28 -14.23 -10.62
N LEU A 50 34.11 -13.76 -11.08
CA LEU A 50 33.35 -12.71 -10.36
C LEU A 50 32.94 -13.17 -8.95
N TRP A 51 32.88 -14.48 -8.71
CA TRP A 51 32.68 -15.06 -7.38
C TRP A 51 33.85 -14.74 -6.45
N SER A 52 35.09 -14.88 -6.92
CA SER A 52 36.30 -14.54 -6.16
C SER A 52 36.34 -13.05 -5.79
N VAL A 53 35.85 -12.18 -6.68
CA VAL A 53 35.70 -10.74 -6.39
C VAL A 53 34.65 -10.52 -5.31
N ARG A 54 33.43 -11.04 -5.51
CA ARG A 54 32.31 -10.87 -4.58
C ARG A 54 32.67 -11.35 -3.17
N TYR A 55 33.45 -12.42 -3.09
CA TYR A 55 34.02 -12.96 -1.87
C TYR A 55 34.85 -11.92 -1.10
N ARG A 56 35.84 -11.31 -1.75
CA ARG A 56 36.72 -10.31 -1.12
C ARG A 56 35.99 -9.06 -0.64
N LEU A 57 34.88 -8.71 -1.29
CA LEU A 57 34.05 -7.59 -0.86
C LEU A 57 33.23 -7.88 0.41
N GLY A 58 32.98 -9.16 0.73
CA GLY A 58 32.16 -9.59 1.87
C GLY A 58 32.72 -9.18 3.24
N ASP A 59 34.05 -9.11 3.36
CA ASP A 59 34.75 -8.55 4.53
C ASP A 59 35.41 -7.23 4.15
N THR A 60 34.59 -6.17 4.14
CA THR A 60 35.04 -4.83 3.74
C THR A 60 36.17 -4.31 4.65
N GLN A 61 36.21 -4.71 5.92
CA GLN A 61 37.25 -4.31 6.86
C GLN A 61 38.59 -4.99 6.54
N LYS A 62 38.59 -6.30 6.29
CA LYS A 62 39.79 -7.04 5.85
C LYS A 62 40.27 -6.55 4.48
N LEU A 63 39.36 -6.30 3.54
CA LEU A 63 39.72 -5.72 2.24
C LEU A 63 40.42 -4.38 2.41
N ARG A 64 39.87 -3.50 3.26
CA ARG A 64 40.45 -2.20 3.56
C ARG A 64 41.81 -2.31 4.23
N GLN A 65 41.97 -3.21 5.20
CA GLN A 65 43.26 -3.47 5.85
C GLN A 65 44.30 -3.98 4.83
N THR A 66 43.91 -4.93 3.98
CA THR A 66 44.80 -5.50 2.97
C THR A 66 45.23 -4.44 1.95
N LEU A 67 44.30 -3.58 1.50
CA LEU A 67 44.64 -2.45 0.64
C LEU A 67 45.58 -1.45 1.32
N ALA A 68 45.40 -1.19 2.62
CA ALA A 68 46.28 -0.31 3.38
C ALA A 68 47.70 -0.89 3.55
N ASP A 69 47.82 -2.21 3.72
CA ASP A 69 49.11 -2.89 3.87
C ASP A 69 49.88 -3.01 2.54
N LEU A 70 49.16 -3.13 1.41
CA LEU A 70 49.75 -3.30 0.08
C LEU A 70 50.07 -1.99 -0.63
N LEU A 71 49.38 -0.89 -0.29
CA LEU A 71 49.57 0.41 -0.92
C LEU A 71 50.50 1.26 -0.05
N PRO A 72 51.76 1.49 -0.44
CA PRO A 72 52.67 2.31 0.34
C PRO A 72 52.08 3.72 0.52
N GLY A 73 52.03 4.19 1.76
CA GLY A 73 51.70 5.58 2.04
C GLY A 73 52.67 6.55 1.36
N PRO A 74 52.32 7.84 1.23
CA PRO A 74 53.15 8.79 0.51
C PRO A 74 54.57 8.84 1.07
N LEU A 75 55.57 8.73 0.20
CA LEU A 75 56.98 8.90 0.55
C LEU A 75 57.20 10.30 1.15
N ASP A 76 57.90 10.38 2.29
CA ASP A 76 58.14 11.60 3.10
C ASP A 76 58.63 12.84 2.31
N HIS A 77 59.17 12.66 1.10
CA HIS A 77 59.61 13.76 0.23
C HIS A 77 58.47 14.62 -0.37
N VAL A 78 57.21 14.16 -0.33
CA VAL A 78 56.04 14.90 -0.85
C VAL A 78 55.51 15.94 0.16
N ALA A 79 55.87 15.83 1.45
CA ALA A 79 55.41 16.75 2.49
C ALA A 79 55.86 18.21 2.25
N THR A 80 57.03 18.42 1.65
CA THR A 80 57.56 19.74 1.28
C THR A 80 56.70 20.44 0.22
N THR A 81 56.21 19.70 -0.77
CA THR A 81 55.32 20.22 -1.83
C THR A 81 53.93 20.59 -1.34
N VAL A 82 53.44 19.96 -0.28
CA VAL A 82 52.14 20.30 0.34
C VAL A 82 52.21 21.66 1.02
N ALA A 83 53.34 22.01 1.65
CA ALA A 83 53.53 23.32 2.27
C ALA A 83 53.56 24.46 1.23
N ASP A 84 54.21 24.23 0.08
CA ASP A 84 54.28 25.20 -1.02
C ASP A 84 52.94 25.34 -1.76
N ALA A 85 52.23 24.24 -2.01
CA ALA A 85 50.89 24.26 -2.59
C ALA A 85 49.87 24.97 -1.67
N ARG A 86 50.03 24.83 -0.34
CA ARG A 86 49.21 25.51 0.67
C ARG A 86 49.41 27.02 0.65
N LYS A 87 50.64 27.50 0.47
CA LYS A 87 50.93 28.94 0.31
C LYS A 87 50.29 29.51 -0.95
N GLU A 88 50.36 28.80 -2.07
CA GLU A 88 49.85 29.28 -3.34
C GLU A 88 48.31 29.28 -3.41
N SER A 89 47.65 28.25 -2.88
CA SER A 89 46.18 28.20 -2.80
C SER A 89 45.61 29.29 -1.87
N THR A 90 46.31 29.58 -0.76
CA THR A 90 45.92 30.68 0.15
C THR A 90 46.04 32.03 -0.55
N ARG A 91 47.12 32.25 -1.32
CA ARG A 91 47.34 33.47 -2.12
C ARG A 91 46.22 33.71 -3.13
N ILE A 92 45.87 32.69 -3.93
CA ILE A 92 44.79 32.77 -4.93
C ILE A 92 43.43 33.12 -4.29
N ARG A 93 43.16 32.59 -3.10
CA ARG A 93 41.88 32.80 -2.41
C ARG A 93 41.78 34.18 -1.76
N ILE A 94 42.90 34.70 -1.26
CA ILE A 94 43.02 36.10 -0.81
C ILE A 94 42.83 37.03 -2.00
N ASP A 95 43.49 36.78 -3.12
CA ASP A 95 43.36 37.59 -4.34
C ASP A 95 41.90 37.60 -4.84
N ALA A 96 41.21 36.45 -4.82
CA ALA A 96 39.79 36.36 -5.21
C ALA A 96 38.85 37.12 -4.27
N LEU A 97 39.10 37.07 -2.94
CA LEU A 97 38.31 37.84 -1.96
C LEU A 97 38.56 39.35 -2.05
N VAL A 98 39.80 39.74 -2.38
CA VAL A 98 40.17 41.14 -2.62
C VAL A 98 39.51 41.66 -3.90
N ASP A 99 39.42 40.83 -4.94
CA ASP A 99 38.71 41.16 -6.19
C ASP A 99 37.18 41.25 -5.97
N GLU A 100 36.60 40.36 -5.15
CA GLU A 100 35.16 40.29 -4.92
C GLU A 100 34.65 41.42 -4.01
N HIS A 101 35.46 41.88 -3.05
CA HIS A 101 35.05 42.90 -2.08
C HIS A 101 35.73 44.26 -2.22
N GLY A 102 36.64 44.41 -3.19
CA GLY A 102 37.34 45.66 -3.49
C GLY A 102 38.44 46.01 -2.47
N ASN A 103 39.43 46.79 -2.91
CA ASN A 103 40.60 47.17 -2.11
C ASN A 103 40.21 47.89 -0.80
N PHE A 104 40.25 47.17 0.33
CA PHE A 104 40.09 47.74 1.67
C PHE A 104 41.37 48.46 2.11
N THR A 105 41.55 49.69 1.66
CA THR A 105 42.56 50.59 2.19
C THR A 105 41.92 51.47 3.25
N GLY A 106 41.87 51.02 4.51
CA GLY A 106 41.32 51.91 5.55
C GLY A 106 41.07 51.42 6.97
N SER A 107 41.61 50.30 7.46
CA SER A 107 41.67 50.07 8.91
C SER A 107 42.70 48.98 9.28
N PRO A 108 43.74 49.29 10.08
CA PRO A 108 44.74 48.30 10.50
C PRO A 108 44.18 47.18 11.41
N ASP A 109 42.99 47.37 11.98
CA ASP A 109 42.43 46.46 12.98
C ASP A 109 41.59 45.30 12.38
N LEU A 110 41.38 45.26 11.06
CA LEU A 110 40.64 44.17 10.40
C LEU A 110 41.53 43.01 9.93
N GLU A 111 42.82 43.27 9.67
CA GLU A 111 43.80 42.23 9.32
C GLU A 111 44.01 41.24 10.49
N ASP A 112 44.07 41.75 11.72
CA ASP A 112 44.22 40.92 12.93
C ASP A 112 42.96 40.12 13.27
N VAL A 113 41.77 40.69 13.03
CA VAL A 113 40.48 40.00 13.26
C VAL A 113 40.27 38.88 12.24
N PHE A 114 40.59 39.11 10.96
CA PHE A 114 40.51 38.08 9.93
C PHE A 114 41.60 37.03 10.08
N THR A 115 42.81 37.38 10.51
CA THR A 115 43.87 36.40 10.77
C THR A 115 43.48 35.47 11.93
N HIS A 116 42.86 35.99 12.99
CA HIS A 116 42.38 35.16 14.10
C HIS A 116 41.18 34.26 13.74
N GLU A 117 40.22 34.76 12.95
CA GLU A 117 39.08 33.94 12.48
C GLU A 117 39.50 32.91 11.42
N ILE A 118 40.43 33.25 10.53
CA ILE A 118 40.97 32.31 9.54
C ILE A 118 41.85 31.26 10.22
N GLU A 119 42.64 31.61 11.24
CA GLU A 119 43.38 30.62 12.03
C GLU A 119 42.45 29.70 12.84
N ALA A 120 41.30 30.19 13.30
CA ALA A 120 40.28 29.37 13.96
C ALA A 120 39.58 28.41 12.97
N VAL A 121 39.27 28.87 11.75
CA VAL A 121 38.68 28.04 10.69
C VAL A 121 39.69 27.04 10.11
N ILE A 122 40.98 27.39 10.03
CA ILE A 122 42.08 26.51 9.62
C ILE A 122 42.36 25.42 10.67
N ARG A 123 42.10 25.70 11.96
CA ARG A 123 42.28 24.72 13.05
C ARG A 123 41.16 23.68 13.11
N ASP A 124 40.01 23.97 12.52
CA ASP A 124 38.79 23.14 12.60
C ASP A 124 38.41 22.44 11.28
N ARG A 125 39.10 22.73 10.17
CA ARG A 125 38.88 22.05 8.87
C ARG A 125 40.19 21.73 8.16
N GLY A 126 40.53 20.44 8.11
CA GLY A 126 41.70 19.91 7.38
C GLY A 126 41.71 20.32 5.90
N ALA A 127 42.90 20.55 5.34
CA ALA A 127 43.08 21.17 4.03
C ALA A 127 43.37 20.15 2.90
N PHE A 128 42.70 20.36 1.76
CA PHE A 128 42.93 19.68 0.47
C PHE A 128 43.68 20.59 -0.51
N ALA A 129 44.73 20.08 -1.17
CA ALA A 129 45.00 20.13 -2.63
C ALA A 129 46.49 19.86 -2.97
N ALA A 130 46.74 18.99 -3.96
CA ALA A 130 48.01 18.84 -4.69
C ALA A 130 47.74 18.46 -6.18
N PRO A 131 48.68 18.73 -7.14
CA PRO A 131 48.52 18.43 -8.57
C PRO A 131 49.10 17.08 -9.04
N ALA A 132 48.72 16.64 -10.25
CA ALA A 132 48.77 15.28 -10.83
C ALA A 132 50.16 14.78 -11.33
N PRO A 133 50.43 13.45 -11.54
CA PRO A 133 49.77 12.64 -12.60
C PRO A 133 49.53 11.11 -12.30
N LEU A 134 48.92 10.44 -13.31
CA LEU A 134 48.60 9.01 -13.53
C LEU A 134 47.22 8.50 -13.06
N GLU A 135 46.66 7.58 -13.85
CA GLU A 135 45.22 7.38 -14.09
C GLU A 135 44.55 6.37 -13.13
N GLY A 136 43.44 6.78 -12.52
CA GLY A 136 42.58 6.00 -11.63
C GLY A 136 41.92 6.92 -10.59
N ARG A 137 40.60 7.16 -10.67
CA ARG A 137 39.92 8.18 -9.83
C ARG A 137 39.91 7.79 -8.34
N ILE A 138 39.73 6.52 -8.02
CA ILE A 138 39.87 6.03 -6.64
C ILE A 138 41.31 6.04 -6.18
N TRP A 139 42.30 5.77 -7.03
CA TRP A 139 43.71 5.87 -6.63
C TRP A 139 44.10 7.31 -6.28
N ARG A 140 43.56 8.31 -7.02
CA ARG A 140 43.70 9.75 -6.69
C ARG A 140 43.01 10.12 -5.38
N ARG A 141 41.80 9.61 -5.13
CA ARG A 141 41.10 9.86 -3.85
C ARG A 141 41.80 9.15 -2.70
N TRP A 142 42.24 7.91 -2.89
CA TRP A 142 42.98 7.10 -1.93
C TRP A 142 44.32 7.74 -1.54
N ALA A 143 45.08 8.25 -2.53
CA ALA A 143 46.32 9.00 -2.28
C ALA A 143 46.07 10.34 -1.57
N ALA A 144 44.92 10.98 -1.80
CA ALA A 144 44.51 12.19 -1.09
C ALA A 144 43.96 11.93 0.34
N LEU A 145 43.64 10.67 0.69
CA LEU A 145 43.00 10.26 1.94
C LEU A 145 43.97 9.68 3.00
N GLN A 146 45.27 9.58 2.70
CA GLN A 146 46.24 9.04 3.67
C GLN A 146 46.76 10.12 4.63
N ALA A 147 45.97 10.37 5.68
CA ALA A 147 46.45 10.92 6.95
C ALA A 147 47.40 9.92 7.65
N PRO A 148 48.35 10.38 8.49
CA PRO A 148 49.38 9.52 9.08
C PRO A 148 48.80 8.39 9.93
N HIS A 149 49.52 7.27 9.97
CA HIS A 149 49.14 5.99 10.58
C HIS A 149 48.33 6.08 11.89
N GLY A 150 47.16 5.44 11.90
CA GLY A 150 46.41 5.13 13.13
C GLY A 150 45.00 5.71 13.25
N THR A 151 44.55 6.55 12.31
CA THR A 151 43.19 7.11 12.32
C THR A 151 42.27 6.42 11.30
N PRO A 152 41.02 6.04 11.68
CA PRO A 152 40.05 5.50 10.74
C PRO A 152 39.73 6.52 9.63
N PHE A 153 39.58 6.07 8.38
CA PHE A 153 38.95 6.83 7.29
C PHE A 153 37.58 7.34 7.75
N GLU A 154 37.51 8.57 8.24
CA GLU A 154 36.30 9.38 8.23
C GLU A 154 36.40 10.30 7.03
N ASP A 155 35.82 9.84 5.92
CA ASP A 155 35.74 10.59 4.69
C ASP A 155 34.46 11.44 4.75
N THR A 156 34.55 12.67 5.26
CA THR A 156 33.46 13.66 5.24
C THR A 156 33.34 14.28 3.84
N LEU A 157 32.88 13.50 2.87
CA LEU A 157 32.08 14.06 1.79
C LEU A 157 30.67 14.22 2.34
N THR A 158 30.24 15.46 2.57
CA THR A 158 28.87 15.73 3.01
C THR A 158 27.90 15.07 2.04
N SER A 159 26.91 14.38 2.60
CA SER A 159 25.95 13.53 1.89
C SER A 159 25.20 14.22 0.74
N GLU A 160 25.28 15.55 0.64
CA GLU A 160 24.71 16.40 -0.41
C GLU A 160 25.38 16.26 -1.79
N GLU A 161 26.65 15.83 -1.89
CA GLU A 161 27.35 15.76 -3.19
C GLU A 161 27.21 14.41 -3.91
N LEU A 162 26.78 13.35 -3.20
CA LEU A 162 26.47 12.04 -3.80
C LEU A 162 25.06 11.98 -4.42
N THR A 163 24.21 12.99 -4.15
CA THR A 163 22.76 12.95 -4.35
C THR A 163 22.24 13.26 -5.76
N ALA A 164 23.09 13.57 -6.75
CA ALA A 164 22.59 13.91 -8.08
C ALA A 164 22.22 12.69 -8.96
N HIS A 165 22.47 11.44 -8.52
CA HIS A 165 22.25 10.25 -9.36
C HIS A 165 21.16 9.26 -8.92
N ASP A 166 20.64 9.34 -7.69
CA ASP A 166 19.70 8.34 -7.15
C ASP A 166 18.29 8.86 -6.83
N ALA A 167 17.96 10.11 -7.18
CA ALA A 167 16.65 10.69 -6.91
C ALA A 167 15.59 10.31 -7.97
N MET A 168 15.12 9.07 -7.95
CA MET A 168 13.77 8.72 -8.43
C MET A 168 13.09 7.78 -7.43
N GLY A 169 12.39 8.36 -6.45
CA GLY A 169 11.53 7.61 -5.54
C GLY A 169 11.09 8.39 -4.31
N ARG A 170 9.92 9.02 -4.43
CA ARG A 170 9.01 9.66 -3.44
C ARG A 170 9.41 9.60 -1.95
N ASP A 171 9.39 10.80 -1.35
CA ASP A 171 9.12 11.11 0.07
C ASP A 171 9.83 10.27 1.13
N GLY A 172 11.12 10.56 1.34
CA GLY A 172 11.85 10.10 2.52
C GLY A 172 12.93 11.12 2.89
N GLY A 173 12.80 11.73 4.07
CA GLY A 173 13.86 12.56 4.65
C GLY A 173 15.17 11.75 4.75
N TYR A 174 16.29 12.39 4.39
CA TYR A 174 17.60 11.76 4.33
C TYR A 174 18.12 11.40 5.73
N VAL A 175 18.64 10.20 5.90
CA VAL A 175 19.43 9.81 7.09
C VAL A 175 20.86 9.63 6.61
N ALA A 176 21.80 10.43 7.14
CA ALA A 176 23.22 10.27 6.86
C ALA A 176 23.63 8.81 7.18
N SER A 177 24.11 8.08 6.19
CA SER A 177 24.38 6.64 6.34
C SER A 177 25.64 6.33 7.16
N GLY A 178 26.49 7.34 7.40
CA GLY A 178 27.77 7.20 8.10
C GLY A 178 28.84 6.42 7.33
N LYS A 179 28.61 6.09 6.05
CA LYS A 179 29.52 5.26 5.23
C LYS A 179 30.45 6.12 4.37
N THR A 180 31.70 5.68 4.23
CA THR A 180 32.68 6.28 3.29
C THR A 180 32.29 6.02 1.83
N VAL A 181 32.84 6.79 0.89
CA VAL A 181 32.64 6.53 -0.56
C VAL A 181 33.08 5.11 -0.92
N PHE A 182 34.19 4.63 -0.35
CA PHE A 182 34.66 3.26 -0.56
C PHE A 182 33.63 2.23 -0.09
N GLU A 183 33.11 2.35 1.13
CA GLU A 183 32.09 1.43 1.66
C GLU A 183 30.80 1.47 0.86
N HIS A 184 30.39 2.65 0.39
CA HIS A 184 29.25 2.79 -0.49
C HIS A 184 29.47 2.10 -1.85
N SER A 185 30.61 2.33 -2.50
CA SER A 185 30.97 1.69 -3.78
C SER A 185 31.13 0.18 -3.63
N VAL A 186 31.72 -0.30 -2.53
CA VAL A 186 31.80 -1.73 -2.19
C VAL A 186 30.40 -2.33 -2.03
N GLN A 187 29.51 -1.64 -1.30
CA GLN A 187 28.14 -2.12 -1.11
C GLN A 187 27.35 -2.17 -2.43
N ARG A 188 27.48 -1.16 -3.29
CA ARG A 188 26.81 -1.17 -4.60
C ARG A 188 27.42 -2.22 -5.54
N LEU A 189 28.74 -2.39 -5.54
CA LEU A 189 29.40 -3.45 -6.30
C LEU A 189 28.97 -4.85 -5.83
N ILE A 190 28.82 -5.06 -4.52
CA ILE A 190 28.23 -6.28 -3.95
C ILE A 190 26.84 -6.53 -4.52
N GLN A 191 25.95 -5.53 -4.50
CA GLN A 191 24.59 -5.66 -5.03
C GLN A 191 24.59 -5.98 -6.53
N PHE A 192 25.49 -5.34 -7.30
CA PHE A 192 25.65 -5.62 -8.73
C PHE A 192 26.09 -7.07 -8.97
N LEU A 193 27.12 -7.52 -8.25
CA LEU A 193 27.61 -8.90 -8.38
C LEU A 193 26.55 -9.91 -7.94
N ASP A 194 25.84 -9.67 -6.84
CA ASP A 194 24.76 -10.57 -6.39
C ASP A 194 23.64 -10.70 -7.45
N ARG A 195 23.30 -9.62 -8.17
CA ARG A 195 22.34 -9.70 -9.28
C ARG A 195 22.80 -10.59 -10.43
N LEU A 196 24.10 -10.63 -10.70
CA LEU A 196 24.68 -11.49 -11.74
C LEU A 196 24.83 -12.94 -11.29
N LEU A 197 25.21 -13.13 -10.03
CA LEU A 197 25.67 -14.40 -9.50
C LEU A 197 24.52 -15.27 -8.95
N LEU A 198 23.49 -14.68 -8.34
CA LEU A 198 22.36 -15.43 -7.78
C LEU A 198 21.58 -16.26 -8.82
N PRO A 199 21.23 -15.72 -10.01
CA PRO A 199 20.55 -16.53 -11.03
C PRO A 199 21.41 -17.72 -11.48
N ALA A 200 22.74 -17.55 -11.54
CA ALA A 200 23.67 -18.61 -11.93
C ALA A 200 23.74 -19.75 -10.90
N SER A 201 23.42 -19.50 -9.63
CA SER A 201 23.28 -20.52 -8.58
C SER A 201 21.85 -21.07 -8.43
N GLY A 202 20.92 -20.72 -9.34
CA GLY A 202 19.51 -21.10 -9.25
C GLY A 202 18.72 -20.36 -8.16
N ALA A 203 19.27 -19.29 -7.59
CA ALA A 203 18.61 -18.49 -6.56
C ALA A 203 17.81 -17.33 -7.19
N PRO A 204 16.72 -16.86 -6.55
CA PRO A 204 16.01 -15.67 -7.00
C PRO A 204 16.91 -14.42 -6.99
N PRO A 205 16.75 -13.50 -7.95
CA PRO A 205 17.54 -12.27 -7.98
C PRO A 205 17.20 -11.37 -6.78
N LEU A 206 18.18 -10.62 -6.27
CA LEU A 206 17.92 -9.63 -5.23
C LEU A 206 16.83 -8.64 -5.67
N TYR A 207 16.01 -8.27 -4.69
CA TYR A 207 14.87 -7.36 -4.79
C TYR A 207 13.68 -7.87 -5.59
N CYS A 208 13.68 -9.13 -6.03
CA CYS A 208 12.48 -9.74 -6.56
C CYS A 208 11.43 -9.93 -5.46
N GLU A 209 10.18 -9.93 -5.87
CA GLU A 209 9.08 -10.39 -5.02
C GLU A 209 9.16 -11.91 -4.93
N VAL A 210 8.96 -12.41 -3.73
CA VAL A 210 8.96 -13.83 -3.43
C VAL A 210 7.77 -14.16 -2.55
N LEU A 211 7.19 -15.34 -2.74
CA LEU A 211 6.21 -15.93 -1.85
C LEU A 211 6.93 -16.94 -0.93
N VAL A 212 6.70 -16.82 0.36
CA VAL A 212 7.18 -17.79 1.33
C VAL A 212 6.19 -18.97 1.37
N THR A 213 6.66 -20.18 1.10
CA THR A 213 5.84 -21.40 0.97
C THR A 213 5.88 -22.29 2.21
N GLY A 214 6.74 -22.00 3.19
CA GLY A 214 6.92 -22.78 4.42
C GLY A 214 7.26 -21.95 5.66
N GLY A 215 7.31 -22.61 6.82
CA GLY A 215 7.61 -21.99 8.11
C GLY A 215 6.54 -21.01 8.63
N VAL A 216 6.90 -20.18 9.60
CA VAL A 216 6.00 -19.19 10.25
C VAL A 216 5.55 -18.08 9.30
N HIS A 217 6.26 -17.89 8.19
CA HIS A 217 5.92 -16.88 7.18
C HIS A 217 5.20 -17.48 5.95
N LYS A 218 4.77 -18.75 5.98
CA LYS A 218 4.06 -19.39 4.86
C LYS A 218 2.85 -18.55 4.40
N GLY A 219 2.71 -18.40 3.09
CA GLY A 219 1.66 -17.61 2.43
C GLY A 219 1.99 -16.12 2.30
N ARG A 220 3.10 -15.64 2.88
CA ARG A 220 3.46 -14.23 2.87
C ARG A 220 4.38 -13.91 1.72
N SER A 221 4.16 -12.76 1.09
CA SER A 221 5.08 -12.24 0.10
C SER A 221 5.98 -11.16 0.68
N GLY A 222 7.20 -11.10 0.19
CA GLY A 222 8.09 -10.01 0.52
C GLY A 222 9.12 -9.79 -0.58
N ARG A 223 9.99 -8.81 -0.36
CA ARG A 223 11.11 -8.50 -1.23
C ARG A 223 12.37 -9.17 -0.70
N LEU A 224 13.01 -10.00 -1.54
CA LEU A 224 14.29 -10.61 -1.22
C LEU A 224 15.36 -9.51 -1.09
N ASN A 225 15.94 -9.31 0.09
CA ASN A 225 16.86 -8.22 0.35
C ASN A 225 18.31 -8.66 0.53
N ALA A 226 18.52 -9.86 1.07
CA ALA A 226 19.85 -10.44 1.21
C ALA A 226 19.80 -11.96 1.13
N VAL A 227 20.98 -12.54 0.97
CA VAL A 227 21.18 -13.97 0.88
C VAL A 227 22.32 -14.33 1.83
N THR A 228 22.14 -15.39 2.60
CA THR A 228 23.14 -15.92 3.54
C THR A 228 23.52 -17.33 3.08
N TRP A 229 24.80 -17.68 3.16
CA TRP A 229 25.32 -19.02 2.81
C TRP A 229 25.76 -19.78 4.06
N SER A 230 25.78 -21.12 4.00
CA SER A 230 25.98 -22.04 5.15
C SER A 230 27.43 -22.27 5.51
N VAL A 231 28.36 -22.05 4.57
CA VAL A 231 29.77 -22.38 4.72
C VAL A 231 30.60 -21.14 5.00
N ASP A 232 31.59 -21.31 5.88
CA ASP A 232 32.58 -20.30 6.21
C ASP A 232 33.33 -19.83 4.96
N ASP A 233 33.63 -18.53 4.96
CA ASP A 233 34.07 -17.72 3.84
C ASP A 233 35.20 -18.35 2.99
N GLU A 234 36.15 -19.07 3.60
CA GLU A 234 37.40 -19.51 2.96
C GLU A 234 37.32 -20.77 2.08
N GLN A 235 36.22 -21.55 2.10
CA GLN A 235 36.09 -22.79 1.29
C GLN A 235 35.11 -22.69 0.11
N ARG A 236 34.76 -21.48 -0.33
CA ARG A 236 33.69 -21.26 -1.30
C ARG A 236 34.05 -21.67 -2.74
N ALA A 237 33.38 -22.71 -3.21
CA ALA A 237 32.88 -22.76 -4.58
C ALA A 237 31.37 -22.46 -4.49
N CYS A 238 30.91 -21.32 -5.01
CA CYS A 238 29.50 -20.89 -4.92
C CYS A 238 28.54 -21.67 -5.85
N SER A 239 28.67 -23.00 -5.89
CA SER A 239 27.72 -23.92 -6.50
C SER A 239 26.67 -24.43 -5.52
N GLU A 240 26.86 -24.23 -4.21
CA GLU A 240 25.88 -24.63 -3.20
C GLU A 240 24.75 -23.60 -3.08
N PRO A 241 23.50 -24.05 -2.89
CA PRO A 241 22.37 -23.14 -2.70
C PRO A 241 22.57 -22.28 -1.43
N PRO A 242 21.96 -21.09 -1.39
CA PRO A 242 21.88 -20.28 -0.17
C PRO A 242 21.49 -21.08 1.08
N ALA A 243 21.94 -20.67 2.26
CA ALA A 243 21.46 -21.21 3.54
C ALA A 243 20.16 -20.54 3.99
N SER A 244 20.03 -19.24 3.73
CA SER A 244 18.79 -18.50 3.99
C SER A 244 18.67 -17.26 3.13
N PHE A 245 17.44 -16.80 2.97
CA PHE A 245 17.05 -15.58 2.30
C PHE A 245 16.53 -14.57 3.32
N THR A 246 17.13 -13.39 3.39
CA THR A 246 16.55 -12.29 4.16
C THR A 246 15.48 -11.61 3.33
N ILE A 247 14.23 -11.75 3.72
CA ILE A 247 13.07 -11.19 3.04
C ILE A 247 12.50 -10.06 3.88
N SER A 248 12.26 -8.88 3.27
CA SER A 248 11.44 -7.83 3.87
C SER A 248 9.99 -7.99 3.47
N PHE A 249 9.11 -7.95 4.45
CA PHE A 249 7.68 -7.92 4.24
C PHE A 249 7.17 -6.48 4.34
N ASP A 250 6.10 -6.15 3.60
CA ASP A 250 5.49 -4.81 3.60
C ASP A 250 4.66 -4.50 4.86
N ASP A 251 4.73 -5.38 5.86
CA ASP A 251 3.95 -5.32 7.09
C ASP A 251 4.85 -5.19 8.34
N ARG A 252 4.25 -5.37 9.52
CA ARG A 252 4.89 -5.15 10.83
C ARG A 252 6.06 -6.08 11.14
N TYR A 253 6.21 -7.20 10.42
CA TYR A 253 7.19 -8.22 10.77
C TYR A 253 8.60 -7.89 10.24
N GLY A 254 8.75 -6.79 9.50
CA GLY A 254 10.05 -6.27 9.09
C GLY A 254 10.81 -7.24 8.18
N ARG A 255 11.90 -7.82 8.69
CA ARG A 255 12.82 -8.71 7.94
C ARG A 255 12.89 -10.08 8.60
N ALA A 256 12.83 -11.16 7.83
CA ALA A 256 13.06 -12.51 8.32
C ALA A 256 14.04 -13.28 7.44
N ASN A 257 14.77 -14.22 8.05
CA ASN A 257 15.59 -15.18 7.33
C ASN A 257 14.77 -16.43 7.06
N ILE A 258 14.59 -16.76 5.79
CA ILE A 258 13.74 -17.86 5.31
C ILE A 258 14.62 -18.91 4.63
N ALA A 259 14.33 -20.19 4.86
CA ALA A 259 15.06 -21.26 4.20
C ALA A 259 14.80 -21.24 2.68
N PRO A 260 15.77 -21.59 1.83
CA PRO A 260 15.59 -21.52 0.39
C PRO A 260 14.46 -22.38 -0.16
N ALA A 261 14.24 -23.55 0.44
CA ALA A 261 13.16 -24.45 0.07
C ALA A 261 11.76 -23.86 0.34
N ASP A 262 11.69 -22.84 1.20
CA ASP A 262 10.46 -22.17 1.59
C ASP A 262 10.23 -20.87 0.79
N VAL A 263 10.94 -20.65 -0.32
CA VAL A 263 10.83 -19.41 -1.11
C VAL A 263 10.58 -19.72 -2.57
N MET A 264 9.49 -19.14 -3.11
CA MET A 264 9.14 -19.21 -4.52
C MET A 264 9.25 -17.80 -5.15
N PRO A 265 10.05 -17.62 -6.21
CA PRO A 265 10.09 -16.34 -6.91
C PRO A 265 8.74 -16.05 -7.56
N LEU A 266 8.25 -14.83 -7.37
CA LEU A 266 7.06 -14.35 -8.05
C LEU A 266 7.44 -13.72 -9.39
N PRO A 267 6.59 -13.86 -10.43
CA PRO A 267 6.84 -13.23 -11.71
C PRO A 267 6.89 -11.70 -11.54
N GLN A 268 7.74 -11.04 -12.34
CA GLN A 268 7.76 -9.58 -12.38
C GLN A 268 6.50 -9.09 -13.08
N TRP A 269 5.55 -8.62 -12.28
CA TRP A 269 4.31 -8.07 -12.79
C TRP A 269 4.47 -6.61 -13.22
N ASP A 270 3.76 -6.24 -14.28
CA ASP A 270 3.59 -4.84 -14.65
C ASP A 270 2.72 -4.16 -13.56
N ARG A 271 3.25 -3.04 -13.05
CA ARG A 271 2.66 -2.30 -11.93
C ARG A 271 1.29 -1.71 -12.24
N HIS A 272 0.95 -1.57 -13.51
CA HIS A 272 -0.30 -0.95 -13.97
C HIS A 272 -1.30 -1.98 -14.50
N PHE A 273 -0.85 -3.01 -15.23
CA PHE A 273 -1.74 -3.98 -15.85
C PHE A 273 -1.13 -5.38 -15.92
N THR A 274 -1.78 -6.39 -15.35
CA THR A 274 -1.26 -7.77 -15.34
C THR A 274 -2.32 -8.77 -15.79
N VAL A 275 -1.94 -9.70 -16.67
CA VAL A 275 -2.75 -10.88 -16.99
C VAL A 275 -2.22 -12.09 -16.24
N VAL A 276 -3.10 -12.83 -15.58
CA VAL A 276 -2.77 -14.03 -14.80
C VAL A 276 -3.59 -15.20 -15.34
N TYR A 277 -2.89 -16.25 -15.77
CA TYR A 277 -3.51 -17.48 -16.27
C TYR A 277 -3.71 -18.49 -15.14
N ALA A 278 -4.61 -19.46 -15.35
CA ALA A 278 -4.90 -20.48 -14.35
C ALA A 278 -3.64 -21.23 -13.87
N GLY A 279 -3.51 -21.40 -12.56
CA GLY A 279 -2.35 -22.03 -11.91
C GLY A 279 -1.15 -21.09 -11.73
N GLN A 280 -1.17 -19.87 -12.27
CA GLN A 280 -0.14 -18.87 -11.96
C GLN A 280 -0.44 -18.18 -10.61
N PRO A 281 0.59 -17.80 -9.83
CA PRO A 281 0.39 -17.02 -8.62
C PRO A 281 -0.25 -15.66 -8.95
N MET A 282 -1.24 -15.26 -8.16
CA MET A 282 -1.90 -13.96 -8.31
C MET A 282 -1.08 -12.84 -7.65
N PRO A 283 -0.99 -11.63 -8.27
CA PRO A 283 -0.29 -10.47 -7.71
C PRO A 283 -0.68 -10.11 -6.29
N MET A 284 0.28 -9.77 -5.43
CA MET A 284 0.02 -9.52 -4.00
C MET A 284 -0.64 -8.17 -3.67
N ASP A 285 -0.78 -7.35 -4.70
CA ASP A 285 -1.47 -6.06 -4.69
C ASP A 285 -2.25 -5.86 -6.01
N TRP A 286 -3.42 -5.23 -5.91
CA TRP A 286 -4.13 -4.67 -7.06
C TRP A 286 -5.17 -3.62 -6.68
N GLY A 287 -5.50 -2.75 -7.64
CA GLY A 287 -6.61 -1.80 -7.57
C GLY A 287 -7.94 -2.41 -7.98
N ALA A 288 -7.92 -3.28 -8.98
CA ALA A 288 -9.11 -3.90 -9.57
C ALA A 288 -8.78 -5.29 -10.14
N CYS A 289 -9.77 -6.18 -10.14
CA CYS A 289 -9.63 -7.54 -10.65
C CYS A 289 -10.81 -7.92 -11.55
N VAL A 290 -10.53 -8.43 -12.74
CA VAL A 290 -11.52 -8.86 -13.73
C VAL A 290 -11.28 -10.32 -14.09
N LEU A 291 -12.33 -11.15 -14.06
CA LEU A 291 -12.28 -12.53 -14.53
C LEU A 291 -12.91 -12.64 -15.93
N LEU A 292 -12.20 -13.28 -16.86
CA LEU A 292 -12.69 -13.60 -18.20
C LEU A 292 -13.25 -15.03 -18.25
N ALA A 293 -14.49 -15.19 -17.81
CA ALA A 293 -15.15 -16.50 -17.69
C ALA A 293 -15.78 -16.95 -19.01
N GLY A 294 -15.12 -17.78 -19.81
CA GLY A 294 -15.70 -18.34 -21.02
C GLY A 294 -14.93 -19.56 -21.52
N PRO A 295 -15.50 -20.36 -22.45
CA PRO A 295 -14.80 -21.51 -23.04
C PRO A 295 -13.49 -21.06 -23.75
N GLU A 296 -12.51 -21.96 -23.74
CA GLU A 296 -11.25 -21.86 -24.50
C GLU A 296 -11.50 -22.09 -26.02
N PRO A 297 -10.66 -21.61 -26.94
CA PRO A 297 -10.39 -20.22 -27.28
C PRO A 297 -11.08 -19.85 -28.60
N GLU A 298 -11.98 -18.87 -28.59
CA GLU A 298 -11.86 -17.84 -29.62
C GLU A 298 -10.87 -16.81 -29.07
N ALA A 299 -9.56 -17.08 -29.21
CA ALA A 299 -8.48 -16.21 -28.71
C ALA A 299 -8.66 -14.73 -29.11
N SER A 300 -9.43 -14.48 -30.17
CA SER A 300 -9.88 -13.18 -30.62
C SER A 300 -10.64 -12.37 -29.56
N TRP A 301 -11.55 -12.97 -28.79
CA TRP A 301 -12.38 -12.19 -27.87
C TRP A 301 -11.62 -11.81 -26.60
N GLN A 302 -10.91 -12.75 -25.97
CA GLN A 302 -10.12 -12.48 -24.76
C GLN A 302 -9.01 -11.47 -25.06
N HIS A 303 -8.32 -11.62 -26.19
CA HIS A 303 -7.29 -10.67 -26.60
C HIS A 303 -7.89 -9.28 -26.85
N SER A 304 -9.07 -9.21 -27.48
CA SER A 304 -9.79 -7.94 -27.68
C SER A 304 -10.17 -7.28 -26.35
N VAL A 305 -10.74 -8.04 -25.39
CA VAL A 305 -11.04 -7.54 -24.04
C VAL A 305 -9.77 -7.05 -23.34
N ILE A 306 -8.72 -7.86 -23.31
CA ILE A 306 -7.44 -7.52 -22.66
C ILE A 306 -6.85 -6.25 -23.25
N THR A 307 -6.91 -6.08 -24.58
CA THR A 307 -6.40 -4.89 -25.28
C THR A 307 -7.18 -3.65 -24.85
N VAL A 308 -8.51 -3.72 -24.88
CA VAL A 308 -9.37 -2.60 -24.49
C VAL A 308 -9.23 -2.27 -23.00
N LEU A 309 -9.14 -3.27 -22.12
CA LEU A 309 -8.90 -3.06 -20.69
C LEU A 309 -7.54 -2.42 -20.45
N LYS A 310 -6.49 -2.87 -21.14
CA LYS A 310 -5.14 -2.32 -21.00
C LYS A 310 -5.04 -0.88 -21.48
N ASP A 311 -5.65 -0.57 -22.62
CA ASP A 311 -5.65 0.77 -23.19
C ASP A 311 -6.58 1.73 -22.42
N GLY A 312 -7.67 1.21 -21.86
CA GLY A 312 -8.69 2.00 -21.16
C GLY A 312 -8.43 2.21 -19.67
N TRP A 313 -7.65 1.35 -19.01
CA TRP A 313 -7.24 1.55 -17.63
C TRP A 313 -6.22 2.70 -17.57
N GLN A 314 -6.50 3.74 -16.78
CA GLN A 314 -5.67 4.96 -16.68
C GLN A 314 -5.34 5.30 -15.22
N GLU A 315 -5.60 4.35 -14.31
CA GLU A 315 -5.51 4.56 -12.88
C GLU A 315 -4.11 4.21 -12.36
N ALA A 316 -3.73 4.81 -11.22
CA ALA A 316 -2.41 4.59 -10.65
C ALA A 316 -2.20 3.16 -10.11
N ASP A 317 -3.28 2.48 -9.75
CA ASP A 317 -3.25 1.14 -9.17
C ASP A 317 -3.36 0.04 -10.24
N ARG A 318 -2.91 -1.17 -9.92
CA ARG A 318 -2.87 -2.29 -10.88
C ARG A 318 -4.26 -2.83 -11.24
N LEU A 319 -4.54 -3.02 -12.52
CA LEU A 319 -5.63 -3.87 -13.00
C LEU A 319 -5.12 -5.30 -13.24
N VAL A 320 -5.74 -6.27 -12.60
CA VAL A 320 -5.46 -7.70 -12.78
C VAL A 320 -6.57 -8.33 -13.63
N VAL A 321 -6.18 -9.04 -14.69
CA VAL A 321 -7.09 -9.81 -15.54
C VAL A 321 -6.80 -11.29 -15.36
N LEU A 322 -7.76 -12.02 -14.80
CA LEU A 322 -7.70 -13.45 -14.55
C LEU A 322 -8.28 -14.21 -15.75
N VAL A 323 -7.50 -15.14 -16.28
CA VAL A 323 -7.88 -16.00 -17.40
C VAL A 323 -7.95 -17.45 -16.91
N PRO A 324 -9.12 -18.11 -16.98
CA PRO A 324 -9.34 -19.42 -16.37
C PRO A 324 -8.66 -20.59 -17.08
N HIS A 325 -7.88 -20.31 -18.12
CA HIS A 325 -7.21 -21.32 -18.95
C HIS A 325 -5.71 -21.10 -18.92
N GLN A 326 -4.94 -22.16 -19.15
CA GLN A 326 -3.50 -22.05 -19.34
C GLN A 326 -3.19 -21.68 -20.80
N PRO A 327 -2.06 -21.00 -21.07
CA PRO A 327 -1.66 -20.69 -22.45
C PRO A 327 -1.49 -21.92 -23.35
N ASP A 328 -1.29 -23.11 -22.77
CA ASP A 328 -1.01 -24.37 -23.45
C ASP A 328 -2.22 -25.34 -23.48
N GLY A 329 -3.38 -24.95 -22.94
CA GLY A 329 -4.63 -25.73 -23.01
C GLY A 329 -4.64 -27.04 -22.22
N GLN A 330 -3.80 -27.18 -21.19
CA GLN A 330 -3.81 -28.37 -20.33
C GLN A 330 -5.05 -28.45 -19.44
N MET A 331 -5.47 -29.69 -19.15
CA MET A 331 -6.61 -29.98 -18.27
C MET A 331 -6.35 -29.48 -16.84
N PRO A 332 -7.39 -29.00 -16.12
CA PRO A 332 -7.22 -28.49 -14.77
C PRO A 332 -6.86 -29.60 -13.77
N SER A 333 -5.78 -29.39 -13.02
CA SER A 333 -5.39 -30.05 -11.78
C SER A 333 -6.22 -29.54 -10.59
N ASP A 334 -6.18 -30.24 -9.45
CA ASP A 334 -6.83 -29.81 -8.21
C ASP A 334 -6.41 -28.39 -7.78
N GLU A 335 -5.15 -28.03 -8.02
CA GLU A 335 -4.62 -26.68 -7.76
C GLU A 335 -5.25 -25.64 -8.71
N GLN A 336 -5.51 -26.00 -9.96
CA GLN A 336 -6.21 -25.14 -10.90
C GLN A 336 -7.69 -24.99 -10.52
N GLU A 337 -8.35 -26.03 -10.00
CA GLU A 337 -9.72 -25.90 -9.49
C GLU A 337 -9.81 -24.92 -8.31
N GLN A 338 -8.86 -24.99 -7.36
CA GLN A 338 -8.82 -24.04 -6.25
C GLN A 338 -8.53 -22.62 -6.74
N TRP A 339 -7.55 -22.45 -7.64
CA TRP A 339 -7.26 -21.15 -8.26
C TRP A 339 -8.49 -20.56 -8.94
N LEU A 340 -9.28 -21.39 -9.61
CA LEU A 340 -10.51 -21.00 -10.29
C LEU A 340 -11.58 -20.53 -9.31
N ARG A 341 -11.76 -21.23 -8.17
CA ARG A 341 -12.65 -20.80 -7.08
C ARG A 341 -12.21 -19.46 -6.49
N ASP A 342 -10.92 -19.29 -6.25
CA ASP A 342 -10.34 -18.05 -5.72
C ASP A 342 -10.51 -16.90 -6.71
N ALA A 343 -10.20 -17.12 -7.99
CA ALA A 343 -10.38 -16.16 -9.06
C ALA A 343 -11.82 -15.67 -9.17
N TYR A 344 -12.77 -16.61 -9.07
CA TYR A 344 -14.19 -16.29 -9.07
C TYR A 344 -14.63 -15.53 -7.82
N ALA A 345 -14.16 -15.94 -6.64
CA ALA A 345 -14.48 -15.26 -5.39
C ALA A 345 -13.96 -13.81 -5.37
N TRP A 346 -12.71 -13.61 -5.80
CA TRP A 346 -11.99 -12.33 -5.65
C TRP A 346 -12.21 -11.34 -6.79
N ALA A 347 -12.72 -11.78 -7.95
CA ALA A 347 -13.00 -10.88 -9.07
C ALA A 347 -14.05 -9.81 -8.71
N ASP A 348 -13.74 -8.56 -9.02
CA ASP A 348 -14.67 -7.44 -8.86
C ASP A 348 -15.73 -7.44 -9.95
N GLU A 349 -15.32 -7.75 -11.19
CA GLU A 349 -16.17 -7.89 -12.36
C GLU A 349 -15.85 -9.19 -13.12
N ILE A 350 -16.85 -9.74 -13.77
CA ILE A 350 -16.75 -10.98 -14.54
C ILE A 350 -17.33 -10.74 -15.93
N ILE A 351 -16.54 -10.94 -16.97
CA ILE A 351 -17.03 -10.98 -18.36
C ILE A 351 -17.23 -12.43 -18.73
N SER A 352 -18.44 -12.79 -19.16
CA SER A 352 -18.73 -14.13 -19.68
C SER A 352 -19.32 -14.12 -21.08
N THR A 353 -18.89 -15.05 -21.93
CA THR A 353 -19.43 -15.23 -23.28
C THR A 353 -20.61 -16.20 -23.35
N ARG A 354 -20.96 -16.85 -22.22
CA ARG A 354 -22.11 -17.76 -22.12
C ARG A 354 -23.03 -17.35 -20.99
N ALA A 355 -24.33 -17.33 -21.27
CA ALA A 355 -25.34 -17.27 -20.22
C ALA A 355 -25.39 -18.62 -19.47
N PRO A 356 -25.69 -18.64 -18.16
CA PRO A 356 -25.97 -19.89 -17.46
C PRO A 356 -27.20 -20.54 -18.10
N VAL A 357 -27.11 -21.80 -18.50
CA VAL A 357 -28.28 -22.56 -18.98
C VAL A 357 -28.88 -23.31 -17.79
N PRO A 358 -30.04 -22.90 -17.26
CA PRO A 358 -30.69 -23.65 -16.19
C PRO A 358 -31.36 -24.91 -16.76
N GLY A 359 -30.98 -26.10 -16.31
CA GLY A 359 -31.71 -27.34 -16.62
C GLY A 359 -31.00 -28.65 -16.20
N PRO A 360 -31.74 -29.65 -15.65
CA PRO A 360 -31.21 -30.99 -15.48
C PRO A 360 -31.14 -31.67 -16.85
N GLY A 361 -29.96 -31.72 -17.44
CA GLY A 361 -29.73 -32.34 -18.75
C GLY A 361 -28.77 -31.62 -19.69
N ALA A 362 -28.14 -30.51 -19.29
CA ALA A 362 -27.01 -29.94 -20.02
C ALA A 362 -25.76 -30.83 -19.86
N LEU A 363 -25.75 -31.96 -20.57
CA LEU A 363 -24.62 -32.85 -20.71
C LEU A 363 -23.64 -32.26 -21.74
N HIS A 364 -22.35 -32.26 -21.37
CA HIS A 364 -21.15 -31.87 -22.13
C HIS A 364 -20.64 -30.43 -21.94
N GLU A 365 -20.02 -30.15 -20.80
CA GLU A 365 -18.55 -29.91 -20.66
C GLU A 365 -18.19 -29.46 -19.23
N PRO A 366 -17.01 -29.86 -18.69
CA PRO A 366 -16.60 -29.56 -17.33
C PRO A 366 -15.91 -28.18 -17.27
N ALA A 367 -16.63 -27.09 -17.49
CA ALA A 367 -16.21 -25.84 -16.86
C ALA A 367 -16.71 -25.94 -15.41
N PRO A 368 -15.87 -25.70 -14.37
CA PRO A 368 -16.36 -25.75 -13.00
C PRO A 368 -17.58 -24.84 -12.95
N VAL A 369 -18.70 -25.46 -12.53
CA VAL A 369 -20.01 -24.86 -12.41
C VAL A 369 -19.89 -23.78 -11.34
N PHE A 370 -19.34 -22.63 -11.72
CA PHE A 370 -19.48 -21.44 -10.94
C PHE A 370 -20.97 -21.15 -10.92
N ASP A 371 -21.52 -21.04 -9.72
CA ASP A 371 -22.85 -20.52 -9.53
C ASP A 371 -22.86 -19.05 -9.96
N LEU A 372 -22.94 -18.83 -11.28
CA LEU A 372 -23.09 -17.53 -11.91
C LEU A 372 -24.37 -16.84 -11.46
N GLU A 373 -25.32 -17.56 -10.83
CA GLU A 373 -26.49 -16.94 -10.22
C GLU A 373 -26.08 -16.10 -9.00
N GLY A 374 -25.08 -16.54 -8.24
CA GLY A 374 -24.53 -15.79 -7.09
C GLY A 374 -23.64 -14.59 -7.47
N ALA A 375 -23.37 -14.36 -8.76
CA ALA A 375 -22.52 -13.27 -9.24
C ALA A 375 -23.23 -12.31 -10.22
N SER A 376 -24.56 -12.32 -10.27
CA SER A 376 -25.32 -11.49 -11.22
C SER A 376 -25.02 -9.98 -11.11
N ASP A 377 -24.64 -9.51 -9.92
CA ASP A 377 -24.29 -8.12 -9.65
C ASP A 377 -22.98 -7.67 -10.33
N ARG A 378 -22.04 -8.60 -10.53
CA ARG A 378 -20.71 -8.35 -11.14
C ARG A 378 -20.52 -8.98 -12.52
N LEU A 379 -21.55 -9.63 -13.05
CA LEU A 379 -21.49 -10.29 -14.33
C LEU A 379 -21.84 -9.31 -15.46
N ILE A 380 -21.08 -9.38 -16.55
CA ILE A 380 -21.42 -8.79 -17.85
C ILE A 380 -21.38 -9.92 -18.87
N LEU A 381 -22.50 -10.11 -19.59
CA LEU A 381 -22.58 -11.09 -20.65
C LEU A 381 -22.14 -10.46 -21.98
N GLN A 382 -21.15 -11.05 -22.63
CA GLN A 382 -20.73 -10.72 -23.98
C GLN A 382 -21.33 -11.72 -24.96
N VAL A 383 -22.37 -11.34 -25.68
CA VAL A 383 -23.03 -12.20 -26.68
C VAL A 383 -23.38 -11.37 -27.90
N ALA A 384 -22.78 -11.71 -29.05
CA ALA A 384 -22.98 -10.95 -30.29
C ALA A 384 -24.45 -10.91 -30.73
N THR A 385 -25.15 -12.06 -30.62
CA THR A 385 -26.57 -12.20 -30.95
C THR A 385 -27.27 -13.01 -29.86
N PRO A 386 -27.72 -12.39 -28.75
CA PRO A 386 -28.34 -13.12 -27.66
C PRO A 386 -29.71 -13.65 -28.06
N ASP A 387 -29.96 -14.94 -27.79
CA ASP A 387 -31.28 -15.55 -28.00
C ASP A 387 -32.33 -14.97 -27.01
N GLU A 388 -33.59 -15.35 -27.18
CA GLU A 388 -34.67 -14.87 -26.30
C GLU A 388 -34.49 -15.33 -24.85
N VAL A 389 -33.96 -16.55 -24.64
CA VAL A 389 -33.73 -17.13 -23.32
C VAL A 389 -32.68 -16.32 -22.56
N THR A 390 -31.55 -16.02 -23.20
CA THR A 390 -30.45 -15.21 -22.67
C THR A 390 -30.93 -13.80 -22.33
N ARG A 391 -31.69 -13.16 -23.24
CA ARG A 391 -32.24 -11.81 -22.98
C ARG A 391 -33.21 -11.79 -21.81
N ARG A 392 -34.08 -12.79 -21.71
CA ARG A 392 -35.03 -12.91 -20.60
C ARG A 392 -34.30 -13.15 -19.28
N TRP A 393 -33.33 -14.07 -19.27
CA TRP A 393 -32.51 -14.37 -18.09
C TRP A 393 -31.73 -13.13 -17.62
N ALA A 394 -31.06 -12.44 -18.53
CA ALA A 394 -30.28 -11.25 -18.24
C ALA A 394 -31.17 -10.11 -17.73
N GLY A 395 -32.33 -9.88 -18.37
CA GLY A 395 -33.30 -8.87 -17.96
C GLY A 395 -33.90 -9.14 -16.57
N GLN A 396 -34.21 -10.40 -16.23
CA GLN A 396 -34.72 -10.78 -14.92
C GLN A 396 -33.71 -10.56 -13.78
N ARG A 397 -32.41 -10.60 -14.08
CA ARG A 397 -31.32 -10.45 -13.11
C ARG A 397 -30.56 -9.12 -13.22
N ALA A 398 -31.04 -8.21 -14.07
CA ALA A 398 -30.37 -6.94 -14.37
C ALA A 398 -28.89 -7.09 -14.83
N VAL A 399 -28.56 -8.21 -15.48
CA VAL A 399 -27.21 -8.47 -16.01
C VAL A 399 -27.05 -7.73 -17.35
N PRO A 400 -26.06 -6.83 -17.51
CA PRO A 400 -25.81 -6.17 -18.78
C PRO A 400 -25.39 -7.16 -19.87
N VAL A 401 -25.89 -6.95 -21.09
CA VAL A 401 -25.50 -7.71 -22.28
C VAL A 401 -24.79 -6.80 -23.27
N ALA A 402 -23.53 -7.11 -23.56
CA ALA A 402 -22.69 -6.43 -24.52
C ALA A 402 -22.63 -7.23 -25.83
N SER A 403 -22.76 -6.53 -26.97
CA SER A 403 -22.71 -7.16 -28.29
C SER A 403 -21.29 -7.44 -28.77
N THR A 404 -20.29 -6.70 -28.29
CA THR A 404 -18.88 -6.91 -28.65
C THR A 404 -17.99 -7.07 -27.42
N PRO A 405 -16.81 -7.71 -27.56
CA PRO A 405 -15.80 -7.76 -26.51
C PRO A 405 -15.37 -6.37 -26.02
N ALA A 406 -15.27 -5.40 -26.93
CA ALA A 406 -14.92 -4.02 -26.60
C ALA A 406 -16.00 -3.34 -25.75
N ASP A 407 -17.29 -3.54 -26.08
CA ASP A 407 -18.41 -3.01 -25.29
C ASP A 407 -18.43 -3.62 -23.88
N ALA A 408 -18.14 -4.92 -23.75
CA ALA A 408 -18.07 -5.59 -22.46
C ALA A 408 -16.92 -5.02 -21.60
N ALA A 409 -15.74 -4.84 -22.20
CA ALA A 409 -14.59 -4.23 -21.53
C ALA A 409 -14.87 -2.78 -21.11
N ALA A 410 -15.51 -1.97 -21.96
CA ALA A 410 -15.90 -0.60 -21.63
C ALA A 410 -16.93 -0.55 -20.48
N ALA A 411 -17.88 -1.48 -20.46
CA ALA A 411 -18.85 -1.59 -19.37
C ALA A 411 -18.17 -1.97 -18.04
N VAL A 412 -17.18 -2.89 -18.07
CA VAL A 412 -16.35 -3.23 -16.91
C VAL A 412 -15.57 -2.01 -16.43
N LEU A 413 -14.84 -1.31 -17.30
CA LEU A 413 -14.05 -0.13 -16.91
C LEU A 413 -14.93 0.95 -16.26
N LYS A 414 -16.16 1.14 -16.75
CA LYS A 414 -17.12 2.07 -16.16
C LYS A 414 -17.54 1.67 -14.73
N ARG A 415 -17.68 0.37 -14.43
CA ARG A 415 -18.05 -0.13 -13.09
C ARG A 415 -16.87 -0.15 -12.11
N LEU A 416 -15.71 -0.54 -12.62
CA LEU A 416 -14.44 -0.50 -11.87
C LEU A 416 -14.07 0.93 -11.51
N ASP A 417 -14.46 1.93 -12.31
CA ASP A 417 -14.12 3.34 -12.12
C ASP A 417 -12.61 3.45 -11.80
N ARG A 418 -12.23 3.98 -10.63
CA ARG A 418 -10.82 4.12 -10.25
C ARG A 418 -10.17 2.90 -9.62
N GLY A 419 -10.92 1.82 -9.40
CA GLY A 419 -10.52 0.73 -8.50
C GLY A 419 -10.29 1.23 -7.06
N ARG A 420 -9.67 0.39 -6.23
CA ARG A 420 -9.12 0.75 -4.91
C ARG A 420 -7.92 -0.14 -4.56
N PRO A 421 -6.81 0.44 -4.08
CA PRO A 421 -5.61 -0.32 -3.78
C PRO A 421 -5.87 -1.29 -2.64
N ARG A 422 -5.56 -2.56 -2.89
CA ARG A 422 -5.71 -3.68 -1.95
C ARG A 422 -4.43 -4.49 -1.95
N GLN A 423 -4.08 -5.03 -0.79
CA GLN A 423 -2.89 -5.85 -0.56
C GLN A 423 -3.23 -7.01 0.37
N GLY A 424 -2.48 -8.12 0.27
CA GLY A 424 -2.65 -9.26 1.18
C GLY A 424 -4.07 -9.81 1.15
N GLY A 425 -4.72 -9.95 2.31
CA GLY A 425 -6.10 -10.41 2.43
C GLY A 425 -7.16 -9.43 1.91
N GLU A 426 -6.85 -8.12 1.84
CA GLU A 426 -7.78 -7.11 1.34
C GLU A 426 -8.15 -7.33 -0.14
N ARG A 427 -7.28 -8.01 -0.89
CA ARG A 427 -7.51 -8.41 -2.29
C ARG A 427 -8.71 -9.33 -2.46
N GLN A 428 -9.05 -10.08 -1.41
CA GLN A 428 -10.16 -11.02 -1.38
C GLN A 428 -11.49 -10.30 -1.06
N VAL A 429 -11.41 -9.03 -0.68
CA VAL A 429 -12.58 -8.18 -0.43
C VAL A 429 -12.97 -7.47 -1.73
N ARG A 430 -14.22 -7.65 -2.13
CA ARG A 430 -14.79 -7.07 -3.36
C ARG A 430 -14.81 -5.54 -3.30
N LEU A 431 -14.64 -4.92 -4.47
CA LEU A 431 -14.56 -3.46 -4.61
C LEU A 431 -15.75 -2.68 -3.98
N PRO A 432 -17.02 -3.11 -4.07
CA PRO A 432 -18.12 -2.40 -3.41
C PRO A 432 -18.00 -2.34 -1.88
N VAL A 433 -17.39 -3.37 -1.27
CA VAL A 433 -17.11 -3.40 0.17
C VAL A 433 -15.87 -2.57 0.49
N VAL A 434 -14.81 -2.67 -0.33
CA VAL A 434 -13.60 -1.86 -0.09
C VAL A 434 -13.85 -0.37 -0.24
N ARG A 435 -14.75 0.06 -1.13
CA ARG A 435 -15.16 1.46 -1.24
C ARG A 435 -15.99 1.94 -0.05
N ASN A 436 -16.60 1.02 0.69
CA ASN A 436 -17.40 1.37 1.87
C ASN A 436 -16.49 1.89 2.99
N PHE A 437 -16.81 3.07 3.52
CA PHE A 437 -15.98 3.66 4.58
C PHE A 437 -15.96 2.86 5.88
N GLY A 438 -17.07 2.20 6.25
CA GLY A 438 -17.11 1.34 7.43
C GLY A 438 -16.06 0.23 7.38
N TYR A 439 -15.80 -0.30 6.18
CA TYR A 439 -14.73 -1.27 5.95
C TYR A 439 -13.35 -0.65 6.21
N HIS A 440 -13.07 0.53 5.66
CA HIS A 440 -11.79 1.22 5.89
C HIS A 440 -11.55 1.52 7.37
N GLN A 441 -12.56 1.97 8.10
CA GLN A 441 -12.43 2.23 9.53
C GLN A 441 -12.14 0.98 10.35
N TRP A 442 -12.87 -0.10 10.07
CA TRP A 442 -12.62 -1.39 10.71
C TRP A 442 -11.20 -1.88 10.41
N ARG A 443 -10.78 -1.82 9.14
CA ARG A 443 -9.42 -2.17 8.72
C ARG A 443 -8.37 -1.30 9.40
N ASP A 444 -8.58 0.01 9.47
CA ASP A 444 -7.63 0.94 10.07
C ASP A 444 -7.57 0.73 11.59
N ALA A 445 -8.68 0.38 12.24
CA ALA A 445 -8.70 -0.04 13.65
C ALA A 445 -7.93 -1.35 13.89
N LEU A 446 -8.09 -2.35 13.01
CA LEU A 446 -7.23 -3.55 13.04
C LEU A 446 -5.76 -3.17 12.92
N ARG A 447 -5.44 -2.28 11.98
CA ARG A 447 -4.08 -1.80 11.75
C ARG A 447 -3.52 -1.06 12.97
N GLN A 448 -4.29 -0.18 13.61
CA GLN A 448 -3.89 0.49 14.85
C GLN A 448 -3.67 -0.52 16.00
N ALA A 449 -4.46 -1.60 16.05
CA ALA A 449 -4.41 -2.61 17.10
C ALA A 449 -3.31 -3.68 16.94
N GLY A 450 -2.37 -3.55 15.99
CA GLY A 450 -1.38 -4.62 15.79
C GLY A 450 -1.82 -5.75 14.85
N ARG A 451 -3.06 -5.73 14.35
CA ARG A 451 -3.68 -6.84 13.60
C ARG A 451 -3.66 -6.63 12.08
N LEU A 452 -3.71 -7.71 11.31
CA LEU A 452 -3.71 -7.68 9.85
C LEU A 452 -4.83 -8.56 9.29
N LEU A 453 -5.39 -8.15 8.15
CA LEU A 453 -6.32 -8.99 7.40
C LEU A 453 -5.52 -9.97 6.54
N ASP A 454 -5.52 -11.25 6.93
CA ASP A 454 -4.78 -12.33 6.27
C ASP A 454 -5.56 -12.86 5.06
N ALA A 455 -6.86 -13.09 5.25
CA ALA A 455 -7.79 -13.55 4.23
C ALA A 455 -9.21 -13.04 4.54
N ALA A 456 -10.08 -13.01 3.53
CA ALA A 456 -11.47 -12.62 3.69
C ALA A 456 -12.37 -13.37 2.71
N THR A 457 -13.53 -13.81 3.19
CA THR A 457 -14.61 -14.33 2.35
C THR A 457 -15.80 -13.38 2.42
N ILE A 458 -16.37 -12.99 1.28
CA ILE A 458 -17.59 -12.19 1.24
C ILE A 458 -18.80 -13.10 1.44
N ASP A 459 -19.47 -12.98 2.57
CA ASP A 459 -20.71 -13.72 2.85
C ASP A 459 -21.92 -13.03 2.21
N TRP A 460 -21.91 -11.70 2.20
CA TRP A 460 -23.03 -10.89 1.71
C TRP A 460 -22.57 -9.45 1.42
N ALA A 461 -22.89 -8.88 0.26
CA ALA A 461 -22.56 -7.49 -0.08
C ALA A 461 -23.42 -6.95 -1.23
N PRO A 462 -24.73 -6.73 -1.04
CA PRO A 462 -25.59 -6.20 -2.08
C PRO A 462 -25.16 -4.77 -2.45
N GLU A 463 -25.12 -4.49 -3.75
CA GLU A 463 -24.91 -3.13 -4.25
C GLU A 463 -26.04 -2.20 -3.79
N ASP A 464 -25.68 -0.98 -3.43
CA ASP A 464 -26.60 0.07 -3.04
C ASP A 464 -27.32 0.63 -4.28
N PRO A 465 -28.65 0.49 -4.40
CA PRO A 465 -29.39 0.99 -5.56
C PRO A 465 -29.33 2.52 -5.69
N CYS A 466 -29.04 3.24 -4.61
CA CYS A 466 -28.87 4.69 -4.59
C CYS A 466 -27.40 5.10 -4.83
N ARG A 467 -26.45 4.18 -4.67
CA ARG A 467 -25.01 4.42 -4.83
C ARG A 467 -24.36 3.26 -5.61
N PRO A 468 -24.48 3.28 -6.95
CA PRO A 468 -23.84 2.26 -7.79
C PRO A 468 -22.34 2.15 -7.48
N GLY A 469 -21.87 0.92 -7.33
CA GLY A 469 -20.48 0.61 -7.02
C GLY A 469 -20.12 0.59 -5.53
N GLU A 470 -21.06 0.80 -4.60
CA GLU A 470 -20.86 0.68 -3.15
C GLU A 470 -21.83 -0.33 -2.54
N ALA A 471 -21.41 -1.03 -1.48
CA ALA A 471 -22.29 -1.89 -0.71
C ALA A 471 -22.98 -1.11 0.42
N SER A 472 -24.31 -1.10 0.46
CA SER A 472 -25.08 -0.44 1.55
C SER A 472 -24.92 -1.19 2.88
N TRP A 473 -24.86 -2.51 2.79
CA TRP A 473 -24.56 -3.45 3.87
C TRP A 473 -23.59 -4.50 3.34
N TRP A 474 -22.79 -5.05 4.23
CA TRP A 474 -21.86 -6.11 3.89
C TRP A 474 -21.57 -7.00 5.10
N ALA A 475 -21.23 -8.25 4.83
CA ALA A 475 -20.73 -9.21 5.80
C ALA A 475 -19.54 -9.93 5.18
N ILE A 476 -18.44 -9.99 5.94
CA ILE A 476 -17.24 -10.73 5.57
C ILE A 476 -16.83 -11.65 6.72
N THR A 477 -16.43 -12.86 6.38
CA THR A 477 -15.68 -13.74 7.29
C THR A 477 -14.20 -13.41 7.10
N ALA A 478 -13.63 -12.70 8.08
CA ALA A 478 -12.26 -12.20 8.05
C ALA A 478 -11.34 -13.11 8.86
N GLN A 479 -10.23 -13.53 8.26
CA GLN A 479 -9.12 -14.15 8.98
C GLN A 479 -8.16 -13.05 9.42
N VAL A 480 -8.14 -12.77 10.72
CA VAL A 480 -7.38 -11.69 11.33
C VAL A 480 -6.15 -12.27 12.02
N ARG A 481 -4.98 -11.85 11.58
CA ARG A 481 -3.70 -12.19 12.20
C ARG A 481 -3.35 -11.19 13.29
N HIS A 482 -3.06 -11.67 14.49
CA HIS A 482 -2.69 -10.88 15.67
C HIS A 482 -1.15 -10.71 15.77
N PRO A 483 -0.65 -9.81 16.64
CA PRO A 483 0.80 -9.61 16.82
C PRO A 483 1.59 -10.84 17.29
N ASP A 484 0.91 -11.82 17.86
CA ASP A 484 1.46 -13.11 18.34
C ASP A 484 1.31 -14.23 17.29
N ASP A 485 1.04 -13.88 16.03
CA ASP A 485 0.80 -14.79 14.90
C ASP A 485 -0.44 -15.70 15.04
N LEU A 486 -1.26 -15.53 16.08
CA LEU A 486 -2.55 -16.19 16.14
C LEU A 486 -3.43 -15.67 15.00
N VAL A 487 -4.04 -16.57 14.23
CA VAL A 487 -5.05 -16.23 13.24
C VAL A 487 -6.42 -16.58 13.81
N THR A 488 -7.29 -15.58 13.93
CA THR A 488 -8.68 -15.76 14.35
C THR A 488 -9.60 -15.55 13.17
N GLU A 489 -10.72 -16.27 13.16
CA GLU A 489 -11.80 -16.03 12.21
C GLU A 489 -12.88 -15.18 12.87
N GLU A 490 -13.23 -14.06 12.25
CA GLU A 490 -14.20 -13.09 12.76
C GLU A 490 -15.25 -12.81 11.68
N LEU A 491 -16.54 -12.97 12.01
CA LEU A 491 -17.63 -12.46 11.17
C LEU A 491 -17.78 -10.97 11.43
N VAL A 492 -17.54 -10.17 10.39
CA VAL A 492 -17.64 -8.72 10.44
C VAL A 492 -18.81 -8.28 9.58
N VAL A 493 -19.80 -7.66 10.21
CA VAL A 493 -20.95 -7.08 9.52
C VAL A 493 -20.83 -5.57 9.56
N GLY A 494 -20.90 -4.92 8.40
CA GLY A 494 -20.85 -3.48 8.29
C GLY A 494 -21.97 -2.93 7.42
N ARG A 495 -22.10 -1.60 7.45
CA ARG A 495 -23.00 -0.85 6.59
C ARG A 495 -22.38 0.48 6.23
N GLY A 496 -22.93 1.13 5.21
CA GLY A 496 -22.64 2.53 4.94
C GLY A 496 -22.94 3.40 6.16
N ASP A 497 -22.12 4.44 6.34
CA ASP A 497 -22.25 5.41 7.43
C ASP A 497 -23.61 6.10 7.37
N VAL A 498 -24.18 6.30 8.55
CA VAL A 498 -25.41 7.06 8.74
C VAL A 498 -25.16 8.21 9.69
N LEU A 499 -25.82 9.35 9.43
CA LEU A 499 -25.99 10.36 10.45
C LEU A 499 -27.43 10.34 10.96
N SER A 500 -27.54 10.14 12.27
CA SER A 500 -28.80 10.26 13.01
C SER A 500 -28.90 11.62 13.66
N LEU A 501 -30.10 12.18 13.61
CA LEU A 501 -30.44 13.46 14.17
C LEU A 501 -31.29 13.28 15.42
N ILE A 502 -30.88 13.92 16.51
CA ILE A 502 -31.67 14.06 17.73
C ILE A 502 -32.27 15.46 17.73
N ALA A 503 -33.51 15.61 17.28
CA ALA A 503 -34.26 16.85 17.44
C ALA A 503 -35.05 16.79 18.74
N PHE A 504 -34.80 17.72 19.67
CA PHE A 504 -35.43 17.70 20.99
C PHE A 504 -35.74 19.11 21.51
N ARG A 505 -36.78 19.24 22.33
CA ARG A 505 -37.07 20.43 23.13
C ARG A 505 -36.62 20.17 24.56
N ARG A 506 -35.74 21.03 25.08
CA ARG A 506 -35.17 20.89 26.43
C ARG A 506 -36.16 21.37 27.49
N HIS A 507 -36.24 20.63 28.59
CA HIS A 507 -36.94 21.05 29.80
C HIS A 507 -35.97 21.08 31.01
N PRO A 508 -36.28 21.83 32.09
CA PRO A 508 -35.41 21.91 33.28
C PRO A 508 -35.10 20.56 33.91
N VAL A 509 -36.11 19.68 33.93
CA VAL A 509 -35.92 18.26 34.26
C VAL A 509 -35.67 17.54 32.95
N TRP A 510 -34.48 16.95 32.79
CA TRP A 510 -34.07 16.39 31.50
C TRP A 510 -34.98 15.27 31.00
N THR A 511 -35.58 14.48 31.91
CA THR A 511 -36.57 13.43 31.57
C THR A 511 -37.85 14.00 30.99
N ASP A 512 -38.08 15.29 31.18
CA ASP A 512 -39.26 15.99 30.67
C ASP A 512 -39.01 16.57 29.29
N SER A 513 -37.74 16.54 28.82
CA SER A 513 -37.39 16.88 27.45
C SER A 513 -38.23 16.05 26.47
N GLU A 514 -38.66 16.70 25.41
CA GLU A 514 -39.42 16.06 24.34
C GLU A 514 -38.49 15.80 23.17
N VAL A 515 -38.58 14.62 22.55
CA VAL A 515 -37.74 14.22 21.43
C VAL A 515 -38.61 13.82 20.25
N VAL A 516 -38.15 14.16 19.06
CA VAL A 516 -38.81 13.85 17.80
C VAL A 516 -38.31 12.51 17.27
N LEU A 517 -39.24 11.62 16.99
CA LEU A 517 -39.00 10.30 16.44
C LEU A 517 -39.90 10.06 15.23
N LEU A 518 -39.47 9.16 14.36
CA LEU A 518 -40.22 8.77 13.17
C LEU A 518 -40.69 7.33 13.32
N ARG A 519 -41.92 7.06 12.90
CA ARG A 519 -42.40 5.69 12.79
C ARG A 519 -41.61 4.96 11.69
N HIS A 520 -40.88 3.93 12.08
CA HIS A 520 -40.14 3.09 11.15
C HIS A 520 -41.11 2.14 10.43
N THR A 521 -41.04 2.13 9.11
CA THR A 521 -41.68 1.12 8.27
C THR A 521 -40.58 0.42 7.49
N LEU A 522 -40.50 -0.89 7.59
CA LEU A 522 -39.64 -1.65 6.67
C LEU A 522 -40.15 -1.41 5.25
N SER A 523 -39.24 -1.17 4.31
CA SER A 523 -39.53 -0.87 2.89
C SER A 523 -40.36 -1.94 2.17
N LEU A 524 -40.62 -3.09 2.80
CA LEU A 524 -41.38 -4.21 2.24
C LEU A 524 -42.82 -4.31 2.76
N GLY A 525 -43.31 -3.37 3.58
CA GLY A 525 -44.67 -3.42 4.15
C GLY A 525 -44.90 -4.60 5.11
N ALA A 526 -43.89 -5.45 5.32
CA ALA A 526 -43.90 -6.50 6.31
C ALA A 526 -43.79 -5.88 7.71
N PRO A 527 -44.61 -6.35 8.68
CA PRO A 527 -44.40 -5.99 10.07
C PRO A 527 -42.98 -6.42 10.45
N PRO A 528 -42.23 -5.58 11.17
CA PRO A 528 -40.90 -5.95 11.61
C PRO A 528 -40.97 -7.23 12.43
N PRO A 529 -39.92 -8.08 12.38
CA PRO A 529 -39.85 -9.32 13.16
C PRO A 529 -39.65 -8.98 14.64
N ILE A 530 -40.67 -8.35 15.24
CA ILE A 530 -40.79 -8.08 16.65
C ILE A 530 -41.71 -9.18 17.19
N THR A 531 -41.38 -9.70 18.37
CA THR A 531 -42.18 -10.71 19.08
C THR A 531 -43.62 -10.26 19.40
N ALA A 532 -43.97 -9.00 19.15
CA ALA A 532 -45.29 -8.43 19.32
C ALA A 532 -45.81 -7.83 17.99
N PRO A 533 -46.74 -8.49 17.28
CA PRO A 533 -47.18 -8.13 15.94
C PRO A 533 -47.92 -6.78 15.83
N THR A 534 -48.27 -6.15 16.95
CA THR A 534 -48.94 -4.85 17.00
C THR A 534 -47.98 -3.68 17.21
N ARG A 535 -46.71 -3.96 17.53
CA ARG A 535 -45.73 -2.92 17.87
C ARG A 535 -44.99 -2.40 16.66
N PHE A 536 -44.81 -1.08 16.59
CA PHE A 536 -43.98 -0.44 15.58
C PHE A 536 -42.73 0.20 16.21
N PRO A 537 -41.55 0.02 15.60
CA PRO A 537 -40.35 0.67 16.06
C PRO A 537 -40.36 2.15 15.69
N LEU A 538 -39.85 2.96 16.60
CA LEU A 538 -39.53 4.36 16.41
C LEU A 538 -38.04 4.48 16.13
N ARG A 539 -37.68 5.31 15.15
CA ARG A 539 -36.28 5.63 14.83
C ARG A 539 -36.02 7.12 14.94
N LEU A 540 -34.75 7.48 15.07
CA LEU A 540 -34.32 8.85 14.84
C LEU A 540 -34.41 9.19 13.34
N PRO A 541 -34.71 10.45 12.99
CA PRO A 541 -34.44 10.96 11.65
C PRO A 541 -33.00 10.63 11.27
N THR A 542 -32.82 10.03 10.11
CA THR A 542 -31.54 9.46 9.68
C THR A 542 -31.36 9.78 8.22
N ALA A 543 -30.12 10.10 7.85
CA ALA A 543 -29.72 10.24 6.47
C ALA A 543 -28.48 9.39 6.21
N ASP A 544 -28.42 8.87 4.98
CA ASP A 544 -27.31 8.08 4.49
C ASP A 544 -26.31 9.04 3.82
N PHE A 545 -25.02 8.84 4.05
CA PHE A 545 -23.98 9.70 3.49
C PHE A 545 -22.99 8.89 2.66
N ALA A 546 -22.70 9.40 1.46
CA ALA A 546 -21.79 8.76 0.52
C ALA A 546 -20.31 8.96 0.91
N ASN A 547 -19.95 10.06 1.57
CA ASN A 547 -18.55 10.34 1.88
C ASN A 547 -18.35 10.92 3.30
N PRO A 548 -17.82 10.14 4.24
CA PRO A 548 -17.60 10.57 5.62
C PRO A 548 -16.23 11.21 5.89
N PHE A 549 -15.35 11.28 4.88
CA PHE A 549 -14.10 12.07 4.94
C PHE A 549 -14.31 13.56 4.68
N GLN A 550 -15.56 13.93 4.41
CA GLN A 550 -15.98 15.30 4.23
C GLN A 550 -15.85 16.09 5.54
N ASN A 551 -15.63 17.40 5.44
CA ASN A 551 -15.31 18.24 6.59
C ASN A 551 -16.49 18.26 7.58
N SER A 552 -16.29 18.69 8.83
CA SER A 552 -17.39 18.86 9.81
C SER A 552 -18.55 19.71 9.26
N GLU A 553 -18.23 20.59 8.32
CA GLU A 553 -19.15 21.47 7.60
C GLU A 553 -20.19 20.72 6.76
N GLU A 554 -19.76 19.79 5.91
CA GLU A 554 -20.65 19.02 5.03
C GLU A 554 -21.56 18.09 5.86
N HIS A 555 -21.08 17.58 6.99
CA HIS A 555 -21.93 16.81 7.92
C HIS A 555 -23.09 17.63 8.49
N GLN A 556 -22.88 18.92 8.75
CA GLN A 556 -23.94 19.80 9.18
C GLN A 556 -24.92 20.08 8.04
N ASP A 557 -24.42 20.35 6.82
CA ASP A 557 -25.28 20.59 5.64
C ASP A 557 -26.21 19.39 5.39
N GLN A 558 -25.65 18.21 5.51
CA GLN A 558 -26.36 16.95 5.43
C GLN A 558 -27.37 16.74 6.57
N GLY A 559 -27.03 17.16 7.79
CA GLY A 559 -27.98 17.23 8.90
C GLY A 559 -29.13 18.19 8.62
N VAL A 560 -28.87 19.38 8.04
CA VAL A 560 -29.91 20.34 7.63
C VAL A 560 -30.81 19.72 6.57
N LEU A 561 -30.25 19.05 5.58
CA LEU A 561 -31.01 18.36 4.55
C LEU A 561 -31.89 17.25 5.14
N ALA A 562 -31.38 16.48 6.10
CA ALA A 562 -32.14 15.46 6.81
C ALA A 562 -33.30 16.05 7.63
N VAL A 563 -33.08 17.18 8.31
CA VAL A 563 -34.12 17.94 9.02
C VAL A 563 -35.21 18.39 8.04
N ALA A 564 -34.83 19.00 6.92
CA ALA A 564 -35.77 19.46 5.92
C ALA A 564 -36.56 18.32 5.29
N ARG A 565 -35.90 17.19 4.96
CA ARG A 565 -36.53 16.05 4.30
C ARG A 565 -37.44 15.25 5.21
N GLU A 566 -36.97 14.91 6.41
CA GLU A 566 -37.65 13.97 7.30
C GLU A 566 -38.57 14.68 8.31
N LEU A 567 -38.22 15.91 8.73
CA LEU A 567 -39.01 16.68 9.68
C LEU A 567 -39.80 17.82 9.01
N GLY A 568 -39.45 18.20 7.78
CA GLY A 568 -40.08 19.33 7.09
C GLY A 568 -39.83 20.67 7.79
N LEU A 569 -38.70 20.83 8.47
CA LEU A 569 -38.30 22.07 9.14
C LEU A 569 -37.15 22.73 8.38
N VAL A 570 -37.11 24.05 8.40
CA VAL A 570 -35.98 24.84 7.89
C VAL A 570 -35.23 25.41 9.09
N ILE A 571 -33.95 25.06 9.22
CA ILE A 571 -33.13 25.45 10.37
C ILE A 571 -31.84 26.14 9.94
N ASP A 572 -31.28 26.94 10.85
CA ASP A 572 -29.91 27.44 10.72
C ASP A 572 -28.92 26.29 10.99
N ARG A 573 -27.97 26.12 10.07
CA ARG A 573 -26.86 25.18 10.18
C ARG A 573 -26.11 25.30 11.50
N ALA A 574 -25.91 26.50 12.02
CA ALA A 574 -25.17 26.74 13.26
C ALA A 574 -25.83 26.14 14.51
N ARG A 575 -27.12 25.76 14.42
CA ARG A 575 -27.86 25.09 15.51
C ARG A 575 -27.59 23.59 15.58
N LEU A 576 -27.09 22.98 14.50
CA LEU A 576 -26.71 21.56 14.50
C LEU A 576 -25.36 21.37 15.14
N ARG A 577 -25.35 20.57 16.20
CA ARG A 577 -24.14 20.24 16.95
C ARG A 577 -23.84 18.76 16.81
N SER A 578 -22.59 18.44 16.49
CA SER A 578 -22.13 17.05 16.48
C SER A 578 -22.01 16.54 17.91
N LEU A 579 -22.45 15.31 18.12
CA LEU A 579 -22.22 14.55 19.34
C LEU A 579 -21.05 13.60 19.11
N ASP A 580 -20.21 13.38 20.13
CA ASP A 580 -19.05 12.48 20.02
C ASP A 580 -19.43 11.15 19.37
N ASN A 581 -18.65 10.75 18.37
CA ASN A 581 -18.87 9.49 17.66
C ASN A 581 -18.56 8.31 18.59
N ARG A 582 -19.59 7.57 18.97
CA ARG A 582 -19.44 6.22 19.53
C ARG A 582 -20.06 5.22 18.57
N PRO A 583 -19.44 4.05 18.36
CA PRO A 583 -20.08 3.00 17.59
C PRO A 583 -21.41 2.63 18.26
N GLU A 584 -22.45 2.45 17.44
CA GLU A 584 -23.78 2.06 17.90
C GLU A 584 -23.75 0.68 18.57
N THR A 585 -22.90 -0.20 18.06
CA THR A 585 -22.63 -1.52 18.62
C THR A 585 -21.20 -1.90 18.30
N ALA A 586 -20.53 -2.57 19.24
CA ALA A 586 -19.19 -3.12 19.01
C ALA A 586 -19.19 -4.29 18.00
N LEU A 587 -20.37 -4.83 17.67
CA LEU A 587 -20.53 -5.97 16.78
C LEU A 587 -20.69 -5.58 15.30
N LEU A 588 -20.87 -4.29 15.00
CA LEU A 588 -21.00 -3.80 13.62
C LEU A 588 -19.84 -2.88 13.27
N ALA A 589 -19.22 -3.13 12.11
CA ALA A 589 -18.30 -2.23 11.43
C ALA A 589 -19.09 -1.11 10.74
N ALA A 590 -19.85 -0.36 11.53
CA ALA A 590 -20.75 0.68 11.08
C ALA A 590 -20.64 1.88 12.03
N GLN A 591 -20.43 3.08 11.47
CA GLN A 591 -20.52 4.29 12.26
C GLN A 591 -21.88 4.95 12.12
N ARG A 592 -22.44 5.26 13.29
CA ARG A 592 -23.55 6.15 13.46
C ARG A 592 -23.01 7.47 13.94
N ARG A 593 -22.85 8.43 13.02
CA ARG A 593 -22.61 9.81 13.42
C ARG A 593 -23.91 10.36 14.00
N THR A 594 -23.78 11.19 15.01
CA THR A 594 -24.95 11.75 15.68
C THR A 594 -24.82 13.26 15.71
N CYS A 595 -25.85 13.96 15.24
CA CYS A 595 -26.01 15.38 15.49
C CYS A 595 -27.25 15.58 16.35
N TYR A 596 -27.26 16.67 17.11
CA TYR A 596 -28.43 17.09 17.85
C TYR A 596 -28.83 18.52 17.49
N LEU A 597 -30.13 18.76 17.62
CA LEU A 597 -30.80 20.02 17.35
C LEU A 597 -31.75 20.30 18.52
N GLU A 598 -31.51 21.40 19.21
CA GLU A 598 -32.45 21.92 20.20
C GLU A 598 -33.52 22.73 19.47
N LEU A 599 -34.77 22.25 19.52
CA LEU A 599 -35.93 22.84 18.89
C LEU A 599 -36.44 24.04 19.68
N THR A 600 -36.95 25.04 18.97
CA THR A 600 -37.72 26.12 19.60
C THR A 600 -39.10 25.61 20.01
N ASP A 601 -39.80 26.38 20.85
CA ASP A 601 -41.19 26.07 21.21
C ASP A 601 -42.07 26.01 19.96
N ASP A 602 -41.98 26.99 19.08
CA ASP A 602 -42.76 27.06 17.84
C ASP A 602 -42.52 25.87 16.91
N GLU A 603 -41.26 25.45 16.73
CA GLU A 603 -40.91 24.28 15.93
C GLU A 603 -41.46 22.98 16.54
N CYS A 604 -41.43 22.86 17.86
CA CYS A 604 -41.95 21.69 18.55
C CYS A 604 -43.47 21.60 18.43
N GLU A 605 -44.17 22.72 18.62
CA GLU A 605 -45.63 22.78 18.47
C GLU A 605 -46.05 22.58 16.99
N GLU A 606 -45.28 23.06 16.02
CA GLU A 606 -45.50 22.76 14.60
C GLU A 606 -45.43 21.25 14.30
N LEU A 607 -44.41 20.56 14.83
CA LEU A 607 -44.27 19.11 14.63
C LEU A 607 -45.38 18.32 15.34
N LYS A 608 -45.86 18.77 16.50
CA LYS A 608 -47.02 18.17 17.19
C LYS A 608 -48.30 18.38 16.40
N ALA A 609 -48.55 19.58 15.89
CA ALA A 609 -49.72 19.86 15.06
C ALA A 609 -49.73 18.98 13.78
N ARG A 610 -48.57 18.74 13.17
CA ARG A 610 -48.43 17.80 12.04
C ARG A 610 -48.72 16.36 12.45
N HIS A 611 -48.24 15.93 13.61
CA HIS A 611 -48.55 14.60 14.16
C HIS A 611 -50.06 14.41 14.37
N GLU A 612 -50.74 15.41 14.93
CA GLU A 612 -52.20 15.39 15.16
C GLU A 612 -53.00 15.43 13.85
N ALA A 613 -52.55 16.21 12.86
CA ALA A 613 -53.19 16.31 11.54
C ALA A 613 -53.07 15.00 10.72
N CYS A 614 -52.04 14.19 10.96
CA CYS A 614 -51.93 12.84 10.45
C CYS A 614 -52.83 11.91 11.28
N ASP A 615 -54.14 12.03 11.04
CA ASP A 615 -55.31 11.46 11.73
C ASP A 615 -55.24 9.92 11.98
N GLY A 616 -54.28 9.45 12.77
CA GLY A 616 -54.01 8.04 13.09
C GLY A 616 -53.68 7.13 11.89
N THR A 617 -53.73 7.63 10.65
CA THR A 617 -53.35 6.87 9.47
C THR A 617 -51.84 6.66 9.51
N ALA A 618 -51.48 5.39 9.68
CA ALA A 618 -50.16 4.83 9.88
C ALA A 618 -49.21 5.03 8.68
N ALA A 619 -49.08 6.26 8.17
CA ALA A 619 -48.17 6.57 7.10
C ALA A 619 -46.73 6.35 7.57
N ALA A 620 -45.97 5.64 6.73
CA ALA A 620 -44.54 5.47 6.87
C ALA A 620 -43.84 6.81 7.10
N GLY A 621 -42.96 6.90 8.11
CA GLY A 621 -42.20 8.12 8.38
C GLY A 621 -42.99 9.22 9.10
N ALA A 622 -44.20 8.94 9.62
CA ALA A 622 -44.94 9.91 10.42
C ALA A 622 -44.11 10.39 11.63
N VAL A 623 -44.02 11.72 11.78
CA VAL A 623 -43.35 12.40 12.88
C VAL A 623 -44.14 12.19 14.17
N GLN A 624 -43.44 11.91 15.27
CA GLN A 624 -44.01 11.79 16.61
C GLN A 624 -43.12 12.51 17.62
N VAL A 625 -43.74 13.17 18.60
CA VAL A 625 -43.04 13.86 19.68
C VAL A 625 -43.32 13.12 20.98
N HIS A 626 -42.25 12.69 21.67
CA HIS A 626 -42.35 11.88 22.89
C HIS A 626 -41.55 12.49 24.01
N ARG A 627 -42.07 12.44 25.24
CA ARG A 627 -41.29 12.78 26.44
C ARG A 627 -40.30 11.66 26.75
N VAL A 628 -39.08 12.02 27.13
CA VAL A 628 -38.02 11.04 27.45
C VAL A 628 -38.42 10.10 28.59
N ALA A 629 -39.14 10.58 29.60
CA ALA A 629 -39.71 9.76 30.69
C ALA A 629 -40.64 8.64 30.17
N ASP A 630 -41.42 8.91 29.13
CA ASP A 630 -42.36 7.94 28.56
C ASP A 630 -41.61 6.86 27.77
N LEU A 631 -40.55 7.24 27.06
CA LEU A 631 -39.64 6.30 26.39
C LEU A 631 -38.95 5.36 27.40
N LEU A 632 -38.51 5.88 28.54
CA LEU A 632 -37.84 5.09 29.60
C LEU A 632 -38.79 4.15 30.34
N SER A 633 -40.05 4.56 30.54
CA SER A 633 -41.04 3.78 31.29
C SER A 633 -41.74 2.70 30.46
N SER A 634 -41.44 2.59 29.16
CA SER A 634 -42.14 1.71 28.20
C SER A 634 -43.66 1.97 28.14
N ARG A 635 -44.13 3.15 28.54
CA ARG A 635 -45.56 3.54 28.55
C ARG A 635 -45.96 4.28 27.27
N LEU A 636 -45.40 3.89 26.13
CA LEU A 636 -45.67 4.60 24.89
C LEU A 636 -47.10 4.33 24.40
N PRO A 637 -47.80 5.36 23.90
CA PRO A 637 -49.10 5.17 23.25
C PRO A 637 -48.98 4.26 22.03
N GLY A 638 -50.03 3.46 21.78
CA GLY A 638 -50.19 2.78 20.50
C GLY A 638 -49.13 1.73 20.17
N ASP A 639 -48.61 0.99 21.16
CA ASP A 639 -47.69 -0.13 20.94
C ASP A 639 -46.30 0.27 20.36
N ALA A 640 -45.88 1.53 20.48
CA ALA A 640 -44.57 1.97 20.00
C ALA A 640 -43.39 1.40 20.81
N LEU A 641 -42.23 1.19 20.16
CA LEU A 641 -40.97 0.78 20.80
C LEU A 641 -39.80 1.60 20.30
N VAL A 642 -38.89 1.96 21.21
CA VAL A 642 -37.58 2.53 20.89
C VAL A 642 -36.51 1.52 21.27
N ASP A 643 -35.52 1.29 20.42
CA ASP A 643 -34.41 0.42 20.74
C ASP A 643 -33.45 1.07 21.75
N TRP A 644 -32.71 0.24 22.50
CA TRP A 644 -31.81 0.73 23.56
C TRP A 644 -30.66 1.61 23.04
N ALA A 645 -30.19 1.39 21.81
CA ALA A 645 -29.12 2.20 21.23
C ALA A 645 -29.62 3.62 20.92
N THR A 646 -30.80 3.72 20.30
CA THR A 646 -31.49 5.00 20.08
C THR A 646 -31.78 5.71 21.40
N LEU A 647 -32.26 5.00 22.43
CA LEU A 647 -32.52 5.61 23.74
C LEU A 647 -31.24 6.12 24.41
N GLY A 648 -30.15 5.35 24.35
CA GLY A 648 -28.85 5.77 24.90
C GLY A 648 -28.30 7.03 24.22
N VAL A 649 -28.46 7.12 22.90
CA VAL A 649 -28.06 8.28 22.10
C VAL A 649 -28.91 9.51 22.45
N ILE A 650 -30.23 9.35 22.60
CA ILE A 650 -31.13 10.43 23.06
C ILE A 650 -30.70 10.92 24.43
N MET A 651 -30.52 10.02 25.41
CA MET A 651 -30.09 10.36 26.76
C MET A 651 -28.78 11.15 26.76
N ARG A 652 -27.80 10.75 25.94
CA ARG A 652 -26.52 11.44 25.84
C ARG A 652 -26.64 12.90 25.37
N ALA A 653 -27.63 13.22 24.52
CA ALA A 653 -27.84 14.58 24.04
C ALA A 653 -28.69 15.44 24.99
N VAL A 654 -29.69 14.85 25.66
CA VAL A 654 -30.61 15.60 26.53
C VAL A 654 -30.09 15.78 27.96
N VAL A 655 -29.28 14.85 28.46
CA VAL A 655 -28.71 14.94 29.82
C VAL A 655 -27.75 16.12 29.88
N PRO A 656 -27.84 17.00 30.90
CA PRO A 656 -26.92 18.11 31.06
C PRO A 656 -25.48 17.61 31.13
N THR A 657 -24.64 18.08 30.21
CA THR A 657 -23.18 17.96 30.33
C THR A 657 -22.73 18.91 31.44
N THR A 658 -22.41 18.35 32.61
CA THR A 658 -21.78 19.06 33.73
C THR A 658 -20.40 19.60 33.37
#